data_AF-A0A3Q3GD11-F1
#
_entry.id   AF-A0A3Q3GD11-F1
#
_cell.length_a   1.000
_cell.length_b   1.000
_cell.length_c   1.000
_cell.angle_alpha   90.00
_cell.angle_beta   90.00
_cell.angle_gamma   90.00
#
_symmetry.space_group_name_H-M   'P 1'
#
loop_
_entity.id
_entity.type
_entity.pdbx_description
1 polymer ?
#
loop_
_entity_poly.entity_id
_entity_poly.type
_entity_poly.pdbx_seq_one_letter_code
_entity_poly.pdbx_strand_id
1 'polypeptide(L)'
;MWTSLPALFLPLSVLFLRGCAGFECPRFCRCLSDTIRCNFMTEGKDHRDPKLSHHLSLKTISSHSFEGLREVKRIEIAQSVTLETIEALAFNNLLNLSEISIQNTRSLMYIDRRAFNNLPKLHYLSISNTGITVFPDITSINSLESEFILHLYDNLYLLEVPTNAFSGMTKGYVIMNLYNNGIREIHHHAFNGTKIDKLVLKNNRNLEKIHRDAFKGAMGPGVLDVSATAISKLPSHGLESVLVLSAQSTYTLKSLPPLQGLSRLQEAHLTYNSHCCALLSWSTHRHFPINSPWNNISTSCGEVDDLGRVQSVIGSSADITLLVSEPDQFEENSFGDLDFHYPVLDYCQTQPIICTPEEDAFNPCEDIAGFSFLRVAIWFISILAITGNLMVLLVFFTSRNKLTVPRFLMCHLAFADLCIGIYLLVIATVDLQTRGHYSQHAIEWQTGPGCSAAGFLSVFGGELSVYTLSTITLERWHTITNALQVERHLLLTQAAGIMAAGWLLCLGMGTLPLVGVSSYTKVSMCLPMDIETPLAQAFIIIVLLLNVSAFIIVCVCYVLIFLAIKNPEFPERSADTRIAKRMAVLIFTDFLCMAPISFFAISAAFKFPLITVTNSKILLVLFFPINSCANPFLYAIFTKAFRKDAYQLMNAIGCWKRKGSVYRLKACCLENAIESNLRSDNRRLQAGMSPAPVAHHQLQLNDLGDLT
;
A
#
# COMPACT_ATOMS: atom_id res chain seq x y z
N MET A 1 59.88 -93.37 21.16
CA MET A 1 61.32 -93.20 21.33
C MET A 1 61.60 -91.70 21.31
N TRP A 2 62.00 -91.16 22.46
CA TRP A 2 62.23 -89.73 22.70
C TRP A 2 63.59 -89.26 22.15
N THR A 3 63.77 -87.92 22.14
CA THR A 3 64.99 -87.11 21.96
C THR A 3 65.31 -86.76 20.48
N SER A 4 65.48 -85.50 20.03
CA SER A 4 65.90 -84.25 20.71
C SER A 4 65.48 -82.98 19.91
N LEU A 5 65.18 -81.90 20.65
CA LEU A 5 65.12 -80.47 20.25
C LEU A 5 66.51 -79.81 20.49
N PRO A 6 66.86 -78.59 20.00
CA PRO A 6 66.03 -77.39 19.97
C PRO A 6 66.15 -76.43 18.75
N ALA A 7 65.29 -75.40 18.81
CA ALA A 7 64.98 -74.33 17.88
C ALA A 7 66.13 -73.37 17.51
N LEU A 8 65.99 -72.64 16.38
CA LEU A 8 65.75 -71.18 16.37
C LEU A 8 65.65 -70.56 14.94
N PHE A 9 64.61 -69.73 14.80
CA PHE A 9 64.34 -68.60 13.87
C PHE A 9 63.63 -68.78 12.51
N LEU A 10 62.33 -68.44 12.58
CA LEU A 10 61.27 -67.93 11.67
C LEU A 10 61.68 -66.90 10.56
N PRO A 11 60.78 -66.45 9.63
CA PRO A 11 59.59 -67.11 9.02
C PRO A 11 59.13 -66.68 7.58
N LEU A 12 58.01 -67.31 7.15
CA LEU A 12 56.80 -66.75 6.47
C LEU A 12 56.73 -66.59 4.93
N SER A 13 55.93 -67.51 4.35
CA SER A 13 54.76 -67.29 3.46
C SER A 13 54.86 -66.43 2.20
N VAL A 14 54.55 -67.05 1.05
CA VAL A 14 53.74 -66.43 -0.01
C VAL A 14 52.74 -67.46 -0.53
N LEU A 15 51.50 -67.35 -0.07
CA LEU A 15 50.33 -68.06 -0.63
C LEU A 15 49.45 -67.00 -1.28
N PHE A 16 49.24 -67.18 -2.58
CA PHE A 16 48.41 -66.35 -3.45
C PHE A 16 47.00 -66.15 -2.88
N LEU A 17 46.60 -64.89 -2.70
CA LEU A 17 45.21 -64.47 -2.61
C LEU A 17 44.96 -63.42 -3.69
N ARG A 18 44.35 -63.87 -4.78
CA ARG A 18 43.61 -63.01 -5.73
C ARG A 18 42.47 -62.35 -4.95
N GLY A 19 42.57 -61.04 -4.78
CA GLY A 19 41.49 -60.24 -4.21
C GLY A 19 41.73 -58.76 -4.47
N CYS A 20 41.16 -58.26 -5.58
CA CYS A 20 40.67 -56.89 -5.77
C CYS A 20 40.23 -56.77 -7.23
N ALA A 21 38.90 -56.76 -7.48
CA ALA A 21 38.37 -56.12 -8.66
C ALA A 21 38.58 -54.61 -8.47
N GLY A 22 39.76 -54.13 -8.84
CA GLY A 22 40.10 -52.72 -8.80
C GLY A 22 39.34 -51.98 -9.90
N PHE A 23 38.79 -50.82 -9.57
CA PHE A 23 38.30 -49.87 -10.56
C PHE A 23 39.41 -49.61 -11.59
N GLU A 24 39.17 -49.96 -12.86
CA GLU A 24 40.09 -49.65 -13.96
C GLU A 24 39.87 -48.21 -14.40
N CYS A 25 40.90 -47.38 -14.30
CA CYS A 25 40.84 -45.98 -14.69
C CYS A 25 40.50 -45.87 -16.20
N PRO A 26 39.41 -45.16 -16.58
CA PRO A 26 39.07 -44.98 -17.98
C PRO A 26 40.19 -44.26 -18.74
N ARG A 27 40.44 -44.66 -20.00
CA ARG A 27 41.57 -44.16 -20.81
C ARG A 27 41.55 -42.64 -21.05
N PHE A 28 40.38 -42.01 -20.95
CA PHE A 28 40.15 -40.57 -21.12
C PHE A 28 40.14 -39.79 -19.80
N CYS A 29 40.41 -40.45 -18.67
CA CYS A 29 40.46 -39.87 -17.34
C CYS A 29 41.88 -39.95 -16.75
N ARG A 30 42.22 -38.99 -15.90
CA ARG A 30 43.43 -39.03 -15.06
C ARG A 30 43.05 -39.40 -13.64
N CYS A 31 43.50 -40.57 -13.20
CA CYS A 31 43.34 -41.04 -11.83
C CYS A 31 44.60 -40.73 -11.01
N LEU A 32 44.45 -39.87 -10.00
CA LEU A 32 45.40 -39.67 -8.91
C LEU A 32 45.00 -40.57 -7.73
N SER A 33 45.85 -40.64 -6.70
CA SER A 33 45.61 -41.47 -5.51
C SER A 33 44.33 -41.12 -4.76
N ASP A 34 43.82 -39.90 -4.92
CA ASP A 34 42.68 -39.33 -4.20
C ASP A 34 41.57 -38.77 -5.10
N THR A 35 41.84 -38.59 -6.40
CA THR A 35 40.96 -37.85 -7.31
C THR A 35 40.98 -38.43 -8.72
N ILE A 36 39.80 -38.55 -9.33
CA ILE A 36 39.64 -38.95 -10.73
C ILE A 36 39.11 -37.73 -11.49
N ARG A 37 39.85 -37.27 -12.50
CA ARG A 37 39.46 -36.12 -13.32
C ARG A 37 39.41 -36.51 -14.80
N CYS A 38 38.27 -36.27 -15.43
CA CYS A 38 38.06 -36.52 -16.86
C CYS A 38 37.79 -35.18 -17.55
N ASN A 39 38.71 -34.70 -18.39
CA ASN A 39 38.56 -33.46 -19.15
C ASN A 39 39.15 -33.60 -20.56
N PHE A 40 38.94 -32.62 -21.43
CA PHE A 40 39.49 -32.64 -22.80
C PHE A 40 41.02 -32.81 -22.83
N MET A 41 41.74 -32.24 -21.86
CA MET A 41 43.20 -32.36 -21.77
C MET A 41 43.67 -33.78 -21.44
N THR A 42 42.80 -34.63 -20.88
CA THR A 42 43.07 -36.06 -20.62
C THR A 42 42.63 -36.98 -21.75
N GLU A 43 41.88 -36.46 -22.73
CA GLU A 43 41.42 -37.18 -23.94
C GLU A 43 42.53 -37.25 -25.01
N GLY A 44 43.44 -36.26 -25.05
CA GLY A 44 44.47 -36.12 -26.09
C GLY A 44 45.83 -36.76 -25.77
N LYS A 45 45.97 -38.06 -26.01
CA LYS A 45 47.28 -38.66 -26.37
C LYS A 45 47.29 -39.44 -27.68
N ASP A 46 46.15 -39.56 -28.37
CA ASP A 46 46.08 -40.30 -29.63
C ASP A 46 45.04 -39.71 -30.58
N HIS A 47 45.36 -38.57 -31.21
CA HIS A 47 45.06 -38.25 -32.62
C HIS A 47 45.38 -36.78 -32.94
N ARG A 48 46.02 -36.59 -34.11
CA ARG A 48 46.38 -35.28 -34.69
C ARG A 48 45.15 -34.72 -35.40
N ASP A 49 44.45 -33.76 -34.80
CA ASP A 49 43.66 -32.76 -35.53
C ASP A 49 43.42 -31.51 -34.64
N PRO A 50 43.92 -30.32 -35.00
CA PRO A 50 43.94 -29.13 -34.13
C PRO A 50 42.69 -28.25 -34.26
N LYS A 51 41.51 -28.83 -34.53
CA LYS A 51 40.24 -28.09 -34.56
C LYS A 51 39.12 -28.97 -34.01
N LEU A 52 38.67 -28.69 -32.78
CA LEU A 52 37.27 -28.45 -32.39
C LEU A 52 37.01 -28.85 -30.91
N SER A 53 36.44 -27.89 -30.15
CA SER A 53 35.77 -28.02 -28.83
C SER A 53 36.62 -28.16 -27.55
N HIS A 54 36.39 -27.24 -26.61
CA HIS A 54 37.01 -27.18 -25.28
C HIS A 54 36.33 -28.07 -24.21
N HIS A 55 35.49 -29.04 -24.61
CA HIS A 55 34.63 -29.81 -23.69
C HIS A 55 34.62 -31.31 -24.01
N LEU A 56 34.55 -32.14 -22.96
CA LEU A 56 34.41 -33.61 -23.04
C LEU A 56 33.13 -33.97 -23.83
N SER A 57 33.25 -34.88 -24.81
CA SER A 57 32.17 -35.26 -25.74
C SER A 57 31.22 -36.36 -25.20
N LEU A 58 30.95 -36.36 -23.88
CA LEU A 58 30.11 -37.37 -23.24
C LEU A 58 28.62 -37.02 -23.35
N LYS A 59 27.88 -37.76 -24.20
CA LYS A 59 26.43 -37.56 -24.40
C LYS A 59 25.53 -38.16 -23.31
N THR A 60 25.93 -39.29 -22.74
CA THR A 60 25.11 -40.04 -21.78
C THR A 60 25.99 -40.56 -20.65
N ILE A 61 25.51 -40.43 -19.41
CA ILE A 61 26.05 -41.18 -18.27
C ILE A 61 25.27 -42.48 -18.20
N SER A 62 25.92 -43.59 -18.52
CA SER A 62 25.28 -44.89 -18.59
C SER A 62 24.94 -45.44 -17.21
N SER A 63 24.03 -46.39 -17.18
CA SER A 63 23.67 -47.16 -16.01
C SER A 63 24.93 -47.74 -15.34
N HIS A 64 25.01 -47.71 -14.01
CA HIS A 64 26.13 -48.27 -13.25
C HIS A 64 27.53 -47.65 -13.51
N SER A 65 27.60 -46.46 -14.14
CA SER A 65 28.88 -45.82 -14.49
C SER A 65 29.87 -45.62 -13.34
N PHE A 66 29.35 -45.44 -12.12
CA PHE A 66 30.17 -45.19 -10.92
C PHE A 66 30.31 -46.43 -10.02
N GLU A 67 29.83 -47.60 -10.47
CA GLU A 67 29.89 -48.83 -9.70
C GLU A 67 31.35 -49.25 -9.43
N GLY A 68 31.64 -49.70 -8.20
CA GLY A 68 32.97 -50.10 -7.77
C GLY A 68 33.80 -48.98 -7.11
N LEU A 69 33.38 -47.72 -7.18
CA LEU A 69 34.01 -46.59 -6.48
C LEU A 69 33.64 -46.54 -4.98
N ARG A 70 34.12 -47.51 -4.19
CA ARG A 70 33.69 -47.70 -2.78
C ARG A 70 34.06 -46.57 -1.81
N GLU A 71 35.13 -45.83 -2.10
CA GLU A 71 35.64 -44.75 -1.24
C GLU A 71 35.30 -43.35 -1.77
N VAL A 72 34.48 -43.24 -2.83
CA VAL A 72 34.14 -41.93 -3.40
C VAL A 72 33.27 -41.13 -2.44
N LYS A 73 33.67 -39.89 -2.18
CA LYS A 73 32.92 -38.95 -1.34
C LYS A 73 32.18 -37.90 -2.15
N ARG A 74 32.75 -37.44 -3.26
CA ARG A 74 32.19 -36.37 -4.08
C ARG A 74 32.21 -36.76 -5.55
N ILE A 75 31.09 -36.56 -6.23
CA ILE A 75 31.00 -36.65 -7.70
C ILE A 75 30.54 -35.29 -8.23
N GLU A 76 31.33 -34.73 -9.14
CA GLU A 76 31.05 -33.44 -9.78
C GLU A 76 31.01 -33.61 -11.29
N ILE A 77 29.90 -33.18 -11.90
CA ILE A 77 29.66 -33.16 -13.34
C ILE A 77 29.41 -31.70 -13.70
N ALA A 78 30.43 -31.02 -14.21
CA ALA A 78 30.38 -29.59 -14.49
C ALA A 78 30.73 -29.26 -15.94
N GLN A 79 30.12 -28.21 -16.48
CA GLN A 79 30.49 -27.58 -17.77
C GLN A 79 30.47 -28.53 -18.98
N SER A 80 29.59 -29.54 -18.96
CA SER A 80 29.37 -30.40 -20.12
C SER A 80 28.34 -29.78 -21.07
N VAL A 81 28.78 -29.51 -22.30
CA VAL A 81 27.92 -28.99 -23.38
C VAL A 81 27.27 -30.10 -24.21
N THR A 82 27.72 -31.35 -24.03
CA THR A 82 27.27 -32.49 -24.84
C THR A 82 26.41 -33.48 -24.08
N LEU A 83 26.42 -33.45 -22.74
CA LEU A 83 25.64 -34.36 -21.90
C LEU A 83 24.15 -34.07 -22.06
N GLU A 84 23.41 -35.04 -22.59
CA GLU A 84 21.98 -34.96 -22.86
C GLU A 84 21.15 -35.76 -21.83
N THR A 85 21.68 -36.89 -21.34
CA THR A 85 20.93 -37.86 -20.52
C THR A 85 21.76 -38.50 -19.39
N ILE A 86 21.10 -38.77 -18.26
CA ILE A 86 21.62 -39.63 -17.18
C ILE A 86 20.67 -40.82 -17.04
N GLU A 87 21.18 -42.04 -17.26
CA GLU A 87 20.39 -43.26 -17.22
C GLU A 87 20.04 -43.71 -15.80
N ALA A 88 19.09 -44.65 -15.69
CA ALA A 88 18.70 -45.27 -14.45
C ALA A 88 19.88 -45.97 -13.75
N LEU A 89 19.91 -45.96 -12.42
CA LEU A 89 20.97 -46.58 -11.62
C LEU A 89 22.38 -46.07 -11.94
N ALA A 90 22.53 -44.88 -12.54
CA ALA A 90 23.84 -44.26 -12.75
C ALA A 90 24.60 -44.09 -11.42
N PHE A 91 23.93 -43.58 -10.39
CA PHE A 91 24.45 -43.42 -9.02
C PHE A 91 23.83 -44.47 -8.10
N ASN A 92 24.39 -45.69 -8.13
CA ASN A 92 23.81 -46.83 -7.42
C ASN A 92 24.73 -47.36 -6.31
N ASN A 93 24.18 -47.54 -5.11
CA ASN A 93 24.85 -48.21 -3.97
C ASN A 93 26.21 -47.62 -3.57
N LEU A 94 26.38 -46.30 -3.69
CA LEU A 94 27.60 -45.60 -3.29
C LEU A 94 27.54 -45.24 -1.80
N LEU A 95 27.92 -46.18 -0.94
CA LEU A 95 27.72 -46.12 0.52
C LEU A 95 28.49 -44.98 1.23
N ASN A 96 29.56 -44.47 0.63
CA ASN A 96 30.41 -43.41 1.19
C ASN A 96 30.24 -42.04 0.49
N LEU A 97 29.39 -41.96 -0.53
CA LEU A 97 29.18 -40.74 -1.28
C LEU A 97 28.41 -39.73 -0.44
N SER A 98 29.01 -38.56 -0.21
CA SER A 98 28.44 -37.46 0.57
C SER A 98 27.89 -36.33 -0.29
N GLU A 99 28.43 -36.14 -1.50
CA GLU A 99 28.08 -35.00 -2.34
C GLU A 99 27.96 -35.37 -3.83
N ILE A 100 26.86 -34.93 -4.45
CA ILE A 100 26.66 -34.95 -5.91
C ILE A 100 26.41 -33.53 -6.39
N SER A 101 27.13 -33.11 -7.42
CA SER A 101 27.00 -31.79 -8.02
C SER A 101 26.94 -31.88 -9.54
N ILE A 102 25.83 -31.46 -10.13
CA ILE A 102 25.61 -31.39 -11.59
C ILE A 102 25.39 -29.92 -11.93
N GLN A 103 26.37 -29.28 -12.57
CA GLN A 103 26.34 -27.82 -12.78
C GLN A 103 26.71 -27.43 -14.22
N ASN A 104 26.05 -26.39 -14.74
CA ASN A 104 26.39 -25.82 -16.05
C ASN A 104 26.33 -26.87 -17.19
N THR A 105 25.38 -27.79 -17.13
CA THR A 105 25.13 -28.84 -18.12
C THR A 105 23.86 -28.52 -18.92
N ARG A 106 23.92 -27.44 -19.70
CA ARG A 106 22.73 -26.85 -20.35
C ARG A 106 22.02 -27.79 -21.34
N SER A 107 22.74 -28.76 -21.90
CA SER A 107 22.19 -29.75 -22.82
C SER A 107 21.53 -30.94 -22.12
N LEU A 108 21.66 -31.07 -20.79
CA LEU A 108 21.08 -32.17 -20.02
C LEU A 108 19.57 -31.96 -19.93
N MET A 109 18.82 -32.74 -20.69
CA MET A 109 17.36 -32.61 -20.79
C MET A 109 16.62 -33.59 -19.88
N TYR A 110 17.23 -34.74 -19.57
CA TYR A 110 16.55 -35.83 -18.87
C TYR A 110 17.47 -36.56 -17.89
N ILE A 111 16.95 -36.77 -16.68
CA ILE A 111 17.53 -37.66 -15.66
C ILE A 111 16.50 -38.76 -15.43
N ASP A 112 16.89 -40.01 -15.72
CA ASP A 112 15.97 -41.14 -15.62
C ASP A 112 15.52 -41.38 -14.18
N ARG A 113 14.37 -42.04 -14.04
CA ARG A 113 13.83 -42.48 -12.76
C ARG A 113 14.83 -43.42 -12.10
N ARG A 114 14.97 -43.30 -10.77
CA ARG A 114 15.97 -44.05 -9.99
C ARG A 114 17.42 -43.89 -10.49
N ALA A 115 17.77 -42.80 -11.19
CA ALA A 115 19.17 -42.49 -11.46
C ALA A 115 19.99 -42.36 -10.16
N PHE A 116 19.37 -41.83 -9.10
CA PHE A 116 19.91 -41.80 -7.74
C PHE A 116 19.29 -42.92 -6.90
N ASN A 117 20.09 -43.92 -6.53
CA ASN A 117 19.59 -45.09 -5.81
C ASN A 117 20.50 -45.50 -4.64
N ASN A 118 19.91 -45.57 -3.45
CA ASN A 118 20.53 -46.05 -2.22
C ASN A 118 21.89 -45.40 -1.91
N LEU A 119 21.83 -44.14 -1.45
CA LEU A 119 22.97 -43.29 -1.15
C LEU A 119 22.90 -42.84 0.33
N PRO A 120 23.22 -43.74 1.28
CA PRO A 120 22.89 -43.55 2.70
C PRO A 120 23.64 -42.40 3.38
N LYS A 121 24.82 -42.01 2.89
CA LYS A 121 25.62 -40.90 3.42
C LYS A 121 25.50 -39.60 2.61
N LEU A 122 24.62 -39.57 1.60
CA LEU A 122 24.46 -38.39 0.76
C LEU A 122 23.82 -37.27 1.58
N HIS A 123 24.55 -36.17 1.76
CA HIS A 123 24.06 -34.99 2.47
C HIS A 123 23.83 -33.80 1.53
N TYR A 124 24.52 -33.74 0.38
CA TYR A 124 24.43 -32.61 -0.55
C TYR A 124 24.13 -33.09 -1.98
N LEU A 125 23.03 -32.59 -2.56
CA LEU A 125 22.68 -32.79 -3.97
C LEU A 125 22.42 -31.43 -4.63
N SER A 126 23.22 -31.11 -5.66
CA SER A 126 23.05 -29.88 -6.45
C SER A 126 22.84 -30.20 -7.92
N ILE A 127 21.78 -29.64 -8.52
CA ILE A 127 21.51 -29.67 -9.95
C ILE A 127 21.18 -28.25 -10.40
N SER A 128 22.10 -27.63 -11.15
CA SER A 128 21.95 -26.23 -11.54
C SER A 128 22.37 -25.91 -12.96
N ASN A 129 21.70 -24.92 -13.55
CA ASN A 129 21.92 -24.45 -14.91
C ASN A 129 21.91 -25.61 -15.93
N THR A 130 20.84 -26.41 -15.86
CA THR A 130 20.59 -27.57 -16.74
C THR A 130 19.36 -27.35 -17.62
N GLY A 131 19.21 -28.19 -18.65
CA GLY A 131 18.06 -28.18 -19.56
C GLY A 131 16.88 -29.05 -19.10
N ILE A 132 16.88 -29.54 -17.85
CA ILE A 132 15.88 -30.51 -17.40
C ILE A 132 14.46 -29.92 -17.45
N THR A 133 13.55 -30.71 -17.99
CA THR A 133 12.13 -30.34 -18.14
C THR A 133 11.25 -31.03 -17.10
N VAL A 134 11.68 -32.19 -16.60
CA VAL A 134 10.97 -33.03 -15.64
C VAL A 134 11.71 -33.00 -14.31
N PHE A 135 10.95 -32.93 -13.21
CA PHE A 135 11.51 -32.98 -11.87
C PHE A 135 12.26 -34.32 -11.64
N PRO A 136 13.53 -34.28 -11.16
CA PRO A 136 14.34 -35.48 -11.02
C PRO A 136 13.79 -36.41 -9.92
N ASP A 137 13.78 -37.71 -10.19
CA ASP A 137 13.34 -38.70 -9.20
C ASP A 137 14.42 -38.90 -8.13
N ILE A 138 14.18 -38.30 -6.97
CA ILE A 138 15.03 -38.34 -5.77
C ILE A 138 14.46 -39.24 -4.67
N THR A 139 13.36 -39.94 -4.97
CA THR A 139 12.62 -40.74 -3.97
C THR A 139 13.36 -41.98 -3.50
N SER A 140 14.33 -42.45 -4.30
CA SER A 140 15.10 -43.68 -4.04
C SER A 140 16.48 -43.43 -3.41
N ILE A 141 16.78 -42.19 -3.00
CA ILE A 141 18.06 -41.82 -2.37
C ILE A 141 18.23 -42.51 -1.00
N ASN A 142 17.20 -42.49 -0.15
CA ASN A 142 17.21 -43.10 1.20
C ASN A 142 18.42 -42.70 2.06
N SER A 143 18.74 -41.40 2.10
CA SER A 143 19.82 -40.88 2.96
C SER A 143 19.47 -41.04 4.45
N LEU A 144 20.50 -41.35 5.25
CA LEU A 144 20.43 -41.50 6.71
C LEU A 144 21.02 -40.29 7.45
N GLU A 145 21.52 -39.30 6.72
CA GLU A 145 22.07 -38.07 7.30
C GLU A 145 20.99 -37.23 8.00
N SER A 146 21.36 -36.59 9.11
CA SER A 146 20.45 -35.79 9.94
C SER A 146 20.01 -34.49 9.26
N GLU A 147 20.87 -33.95 8.39
CA GLU A 147 20.64 -32.73 7.61
C GLU A 147 20.96 -33.03 6.14
N PHE A 148 20.03 -32.68 5.24
CA PHE A 148 20.18 -32.85 3.81
C PHE A 148 19.97 -31.52 3.09
N ILE A 149 20.91 -31.15 2.23
CA ILE A 149 20.89 -29.91 1.45
C ILE A 149 20.58 -30.26 0.00
N LEU A 150 19.42 -29.82 -0.48
CA LEU A 150 18.98 -29.96 -1.86
C LEU A 150 19.01 -28.61 -2.57
N HIS A 151 19.85 -28.49 -3.59
CA HIS A 151 19.96 -27.33 -4.46
C HIS A 151 19.44 -27.68 -5.86
N LEU A 152 18.28 -27.14 -6.23
CA LEU A 152 17.76 -27.18 -7.60
C LEU A 152 17.51 -25.74 -8.04
N TYR A 153 18.45 -25.14 -8.76
CA TYR A 153 18.35 -23.72 -9.14
C TYR A 153 18.86 -23.45 -10.55
N ASP A 154 18.43 -22.35 -11.16
CA ASP A 154 18.76 -21.97 -12.54
C ASP A 154 18.28 -22.99 -13.60
N ASN A 155 17.25 -23.80 -13.30
CA ASN A 155 16.65 -24.73 -14.27
C ASN A 155 15.35 -24.12 -14.84
N LEU A 156 15.51 -23.29 -15.87
CA LEU A 156 14.43 -22.48 -16.44
C LEU A 156 13.28 -23.28 -17.07
N TYR A 157 13.53 -24.53 -17.46
CA TYR A 157 12.53 -25.40 -18.08
C TYR A 157 11.83 -26.34 -17.09
N LEU A 158 12.21 -26.31 -15.81
CA LEU A 158 11.55 -27.07 -14.76
C LEU A 158 10.27 -26.34 -14.33
N LEU A 159 9.11 -26.84 -14.76
CA LEU A 159 7.83 -26.10 -14.66
C LEU A 159 6.98 -26.44 -13.43
N GLU A 160 7.16 -27.60 -12.81
CA GLU A 160 6.27 -28.04 -11.73
C GLU A 160 7.02 -28.86 -10.68
N VAL A 161 6.49 -28.83 -9.45
CA VAL A 161 6.89 -29.74 -8.37
C VAL A 161 5.79 -30.77 -8.18
N PRO A 162 6.02 -32.05 -8.54
CA PRO A 162 4.98 -33.07 -8.52
C PRO A 162 4.64 -33.52 -7.10
N THR A 163 3.56 -34.30 -6.99
CA THR A 163 3.10 -34.91 -5.74
C THR A 163 4.15 -35.88 -5.19
N ASN A 164 4.43 -35.86 -3.89
CA ASN A 164 5.42 -36.74 -3.23
C ASN A 164 6.85 -36.66 -3.81
N ALA A 165 7.22 -35.54 -4.46
CA ALA A 165 8.51 -35.39 -5.16
C ALA A 165 9.75 -35.68 -4.29
N PHE A 166 9.63 -35.43 -2.98
CA PHE A 166 10.73 -35.54 -2.02
C PHE A 166 10.59 -36.75 -1.08
N SER A 167 9.55 -37.58 -1.25
CA SER A 167 9.26 -38.69 -0.35
C SER A 167 10.33 -39.78 -0.49
N GLY A 168 10.91 -40.24 0.62
CA GLY A 168 11.97 -41.27 0.60
C GLY A 168 13.39 -40.73 0.36
N MET A 169 13.56 -39.41 0.17
CA MET A 169 14.90 -38.81 0.01
C MET A 169 15.76 -38.94 1.28
N THR A 170 15.21 -38.54 2.43
CA THR A 170 15.87 -38.64 3.76
C THR A 170 14.83 -38.69 4.88
N LYS A 171 15.21 -39.22 6.05
CA LYS A 171 14.42 -39.16 7.31
C LYS A 171 14.80 -37.95 8.20
N GLY A 172 15.90 -37.28 7.86
CA GLY A 172 16.43 -36.08 8.52
C GLY A 172 15.72 -34.79 8.13
N TYR A 173 16.24 -33.66 8.60
CA TYR A 173 15.80 -32.32 8.21
C TYR A 173 16.39 -31.93 6.86
N VAL A 174 15.64 -31.14 6.08
CA VAL A 174 16.02 -30.77 4.72
C VAL A 174 16.02 -29.25 4.54
N ILE A 175 17.09 -28.75 3.92
CA ILE A 175 17.16 -27.41 3.35
C ILE A 175 16.94 -27.53 1.84
N MET A 176 15.82 -26.99 1.34
CA MET A 176 15.43 -27.04 -0.05
C MET A 176 15.56 -25.66 -0.71
N ASN A 177 16.57 -25.53 -1.56
CA ASN A 177 16.80 -24.33 -2.36
C ASN A 177 16.32 -24.58 -3.79
N LEU A 178 15.10 -24.11 -4.09
CA LEU A 178 14.38 -24.29 -5.35
C LEU A 178 14.23 -22.95 -6.11
N TYR A 179 15.21 -22.05 -6.01
CA TYR A 179 15.12 -20.68 -6.52
C TYR A 179 15.52 -20.55 -8.00
N ASN A 180 15.06 -19.48 -8.66
CA ASN A 180 15.40 -19.15 -10.05
C ASN A 180 15.14 -20.29 -11.07
N ASN A 181 14.06 -21.05 -10.89
CA ASN A 181 13.60 -22.05 -11.85
C ASN A 181 12.39 -21.53 -12.65
N GLY A 182 11.89 -22.36 -13.57
CA GLY A 182 10.68 -22.09 -14.35
C GLY A 182 9.36 -22.46 -13.67
N ILE A 183 9.36 -22.73 -12.36
CA ILE A 183 8.24 -23.37 -11.66
C ILE A 183 6.99 -22.47 -11.75
N ARG A 184 5.86 -23.07 -12.12
CA ARG A 184 4.54 -22.45 -12.28
C ARG A 184 3.54 -22.90 -11.22
N GLU A 185 3.53 -24.19 -10.89
CA GLU A 185 2.62 -24.78 -9.91
C GLU A 185 3.34 -25.78 -9.00
N ILE A 186 2.98 -25.78 -7.72
CA ILE A 186 3.36 -26.82 -6.75
C ILE A 186 2.12 -27.64 -6.42
N HIS A 187 2.17 -28.95 -6.70
CA HIS A 187 1.03 -29.85 -6.57
C HIS A 187 0.67 -30.16 -5.10
N HIS A 188 -0.49 -30.81 -4.89
CA HIS A 188 -0.92 -31.28 -3.58
C HIS A 188 0.06 -32.33 -3.03
N HIS A 189 0.29 -32.37 -1.72
CA HIS A 189 1.21 -33.33 -1.08
C HIS A 189 2.62 -33.35 -1.71
N ALA A 190 3.07 -32.26 -2.35
CA ALA A 190 4.39 -32.19 -2.98
C ALA A 190 5.51 -32.49 -1.97
N PHE A 191 5.38 -32.00 -0.74
CA PHE A 191 6.36 -32.17 0.34
C PHE A 191 6.02 -33.27 1.36
N ASN A 192 5.07 -34.14 1.05
CA ASN A 192 4.60 -35.17 1.97
C ASN A 192 5.74 -36.13 2.41
N GLY A 193 5.80 -36.43 3.70
CA GLY A 193 6.79 -37.33 4.30
C GLY A 193 8.17 -36.70 4.49
N THR A 194 8.28 -35.37 4.45
CA THR A 194 9.55 -34.64 4.64
C THR A 194 9.55 -33.79 5.90
N LYS A 195 10.74 -33.57 6.48
CA LYS A 195 10.98 -32.58 7.53
C LYS A 195 11.75 -31.42 6.92
N ILE A 196 11.09 -30.30 6.73
CA ILE A 196 11.64 -29.13 6.04
C ILE A 196 12.09 -28.14 7.10
N ASP A 197 13.38 -27.80 7.11
CA ASP A 197 13.88 -26.71 7.94
C ASP A 197 13.73 -25.38 7.19
N LYS A 198 14.23 -25.34 5.95
CA LYS A 198 14.20 -24.14 5.09
C LYS A 198 13.75 -24.48 3.67
N LEU A 199 12.79 -23.71 3.16
CA LEU A 199 12.30 -23.79 1.78
C LEU A 199 12.42 -22.44 1.09
N VAL A 200 13.24 -22.37 0.05
CA VAL A 200 13.47 -21.17 -0.76
C VAL A 200 12.92 -21.38 -2.16
N LEU A 201 11.84 -20.67 -2.49
CA LEU A 201 11.17 -20.63 -3.79
C LEU A 201 11.40 -19.29 -4.51
N LYS A 202 12.38 -18.50 -4.06
CA LYS A 202 12.67 -17.16 -4.55
C LYS A 202 12.90 -17.09 -6.07
N ASN A 203 12.46 -16.01 -6.69
CA ASN A 203 12.69 -15.70 -8.11
C ASN A 203 12.12 -16.72 -9.12
N ASN A 204 11.18 -17.58 -8.70
CA ASN A 204 10.32 -18.32 -9.62
C ASN A 204 9.20 -17.40 -10.10
N ARG A 205 9.51 -16.54 -11.08
CA ARG A 205 8.64 -15.42 -11.50
C ARG A 205 7.26 -15.86 -12.00
N ASN A 206 7.14 -17.08 -12.50
CA ASN A 206 5.90 -17.64 -13.03
C ASN A 206 5.16 -18.52 -12.03
N LEU A 207 5.63 -18.63 -10.78
CA LEU A 207 4.97 -19.44 -9.75
C LEU A 207 3.71 -18.72 -9.28
N GLU A 208 2.56 -19.17 -9.75
CA GLU A 208 1.25 -18.54 -9.47
C GLU A 208 0.52 -19.22 -8.32
N LYS A 209 0.73 -20.53 -8.14
CA LYS A 209 -0.09 -21.35 -7.25
C LYS A 209 0.73 -22.38 -6.48
N ILE A 210 0.63 -22.31 -5.16
CA ILE A 210 0.99 -23.37 -4.24
C ILE A 210 -0.32 -24.03 -3.79
N HIS A 211 -0.49 -25.32 -4.06
CA HIS A 211 -1.72 -26.01 -3.68
C HIS A 211 -1.95 -25.94 -2.16
N ARG A 212 -3.21 -25.85 -1.73
CA ARG A 212 -3.58 -25.71 -0.30
C ARG A 212 -3.03 -26.85 0.57
N ASP A 213 -3.03 -28.06 0.03
CA ASP A 213 -2.49 -29.28 0.66
C ASP A 213 -1.02 -29.57 0.31
N ALA A 214 -0.25 -28.62 -0.22
CA ALA A 214 1.14 -28.87 -0.63
C ALA A 214 2.03 -29.35 0.53
N PHE A 215 1.82 -28.80 1.73
CA PHE A 215 2.55 -29.12 2.97
C PHE A 215 1.88 -30.21 3.81
N LYS A 216 0.81 -30.84 3.33
CA LYS A 216 0.11 -31.88 4.09
C LYS A 216 1.01 -33.12 4.22
N GLY A 217 1.25 -33.56 5.45
CA GLY A 217 2.17 -34.65 5.77
C GLY A 217 3.65 -34.26 5.81
N ALA A 218 3.97 -32.96 5.65
CA ALA A 218 5.29 -32.41 5.92
C ALA A 218 5.37 -31.87 7.36
N MET A 219 6.57 -31.88 7.94
CA MET A 219 6.89 -31.16 9.18
C MET A 219 7.72 -29.92 8.83
N GLY A 220 7.38 -28.74 9.33
CA GLY A 220 7.94 -27.47 8.85
C GLY A 220 7.11 -26.89 7.68
N PRO A 221 7.64 -25.91 6.92
CA PRO A 221 8.99 -25.33 7.01
C PRO A 221 9.18 -24.41 8.21
N GLY A 222 10.41 -24.27 8.70
CA GLY A 222 10.80 -23.22 9.66
C GLY A 222 11.05 -21.87 8.98
N VAL A 223 11.70 -21.88 7.81
CA VAL A 223 11.91 -20.68 6.97
C VAL A 223 11.26 -20.89 5.61
N LEU A 224 10.40 -19.95 5.21
CA LEU A 224 9.74 -19.94 3.90
C LEU A 224 10.06 -18.64 3.15
N ASP A 225 10.78 -18.73 2.03
CA ASP A 225 11.04 -17.61 1.13
C ASP A 225 10.35 -17.81 -0.21
N VAL A 226 9.34 -16.99 -0.49
CA VAL A 226 8.55 -16.93 -1.72
C VAL A 226 8.75 -15.59 -2.45
N SER A 227 9.83 -14.88 -2.17
CA SER A 227 10.11 -13.55 -2.74
C SER A 227 10.25 -13.58 -4.26
N ALA A 228 9.84 -12.51 -4.93
CA ALA A 228 9.87 -12.36 -6.38
C ALA A 228 9.17 -13.52 -7.13
N THR A 229 8.02 -13.95 -6.60
CA THR A 229 7.12 -14.91 -7.25
C THR A 229 5.79 -14.24 -7.60
N ALA A 230 4.95 -14.92 -8.40
CA ALA A 230 3.62 -14.43 -8.79
C ALA A 230 2.50 -15.03 -7.93
N ILE A 231 2.80 -15.56 -6.73
CA ILE A 231 1.79 -16.25 -5.93
C ILE A 231 0.68 -15.31 -5.47
N SER A 232 -0.57 -15.75 -5.63
CA SER A 232 -1.72 -14.95 -5.20
C SER A 232 -2.12 -15.18 -3.74
N LYS A 233 -1.86 -16.39 -3.23
CA LYS A 233 -2.25 -16.83 -1.88
C LYS A 233 -1.23 -17.84 -1.34
N LEU A 234 -1.00 -17.77 -0.04
CA LEU A 234 -0.29 -18.81 0.70
C LEU A 234 -1.27 -19.94 1.11
N PRO A 235 -0.78 -21.18 1.32
CA PRO A 235 -1.58 -22.28 1.84
C PRO A 235 -2.22 -21.97 3.21
N SER A 236 -3.42 -22.47 3.46
CA SER A 236 -4.17 -22.21 4.69
C SER A 236 -3.75 -23.09 5.87
N HIS A 237 -3.07 -24.21 5.62
CA HIS A 237 -2.57 -25.15 6.63
C HIS A 237 -1.14 -25.59 6.29
N GLY A 238 -0.42 -26.08 7.30
CA GLY A 238 0.97 -26.53 7.14
C GLY A 238 2.04 -25.43 7.25
N LEU A 239 1.64 -24.21 7.63
CA LEU A 239 2.57 -23.08 7.90
C LEU A 239 2.76 -22.80 9.40
N GLU A 240 2.20 -23.65 10.28
CA GLU A 240 2.19 -23.45 11.74
C GLU A 240 3.59 -23.45 12.37
N SER A 241 4.57 -24.05 11.69
CA SER A 241 5.96 -24.13 12.13
C SER A 241 6.84 -23.01 11.58
N VAL A 242 6.31 -22.12 10.73
CA VAL A 242 7.10 -21.05 10.10
C VAL A 242 7.51 -20.01 11.14
N LEU A 243 8.81 -19.83 11.31
CA LEU A 243 9.47 -18.81 12.13
C LEU A 243 9.78 -17.55 11.31
N VAL A 244 10.23 -17.75 10.06
CA VAL A 244 10.62 -16.65 9.16
C VAL A 244 9.86 -16.77 7.84
N LEU A 245 9.11 -15.73 7.49
CA LEU A 245 8.39 -15.63 6.21
C LEU A 245 8.96 -14.48 5.37
N SER A 246 9.48 -14.80 4.19
CA SER A 246 9.94 -13.80 3.21
C SER A 246 9.09 -13.85 1.95
N ALA A 247 8.44 -12.73 1.62
CA ALA A 247 7.57 -12.51 0.48
C ALA A 247 7.78 -11.10 -0.09
N GLN A 248 9.05 -10.71 -0.28
CA GLN A 248 9.43 -9.43 -0.88
C GLN A 248 9.13 -9.43 -2.39
N SER A 249 8.76 -8.29 -2.97
CA SER A 249 8.45 -8.15 -4.41
C SER A 249 7.41 -9.17 -4.93
N THR A 250 6.43 -9.52 -4.09
CA THR A 250 5.35 -10.48 -4.39
C THR A 250 4.02 -9.72 -4.47
N TYR A 251 3.87 -8.88 -5.49
CA TYR A 251 2.75 -7.93 -5.62
C TYR A 251 1.37 -8.58 -5.85
N THR A 252 1.33 -9.84 -6.26
CA THR A 252 0.07 -10.57 -6.44
C THR A 252 -0.47 -11.14 -5.11
N LEU A 253 0.36 -11.24 -4.08
CA LEU A 253 -0.02 -11.69 -2.75
C LEU A 253 -0.72 -10.55 -2.01
N LYS A 254 -2.02 -10.39 -2.23
CA LYS A 254 -2.81 -9.32 -1.60
C LYS A 254 -3.29 -9.67 -0.18
N SER A 255 -3.46 -10.95 0.13
CA SER A 255 -4.00 -11.41 1.41
C SER A 255 -3.09 -12.44 2.07
N LEU A 256 -2.86 -12.29 3.37
CA LEU A 256 -2.22 -13.33 4.19
C LEU A 256 -3.20 -14.45 4.54
N PRO A 257 -2.70 -15.68 4.82
CA PRO A 257 -3.52 -16.76 5.35
C PRO A 257 -4.02 -16.41 6.77
N PRO A 258 -5.00 -17.15 7.31
CA PRO A 258 -5.46 -16.95 8.68
C PRO A 258 -4.27 -16.93 9.65
N LEU A 259 -4.14 -15.86 10.44
CA LEU A 259 -2.96 -15.62 11.29
C LEU A 259 -2.75 -16.70 12.36
N GLN A 260 -3.81 -17.44 12.70
CA GLN A 260 -3.74 -18.62 13.57
C GLN A 260 -2.84 -19.73 12.98
N GLY A 261 -2.77 -19.83 11.64
CA GLY A 261 -1.87 -20.74 10.93
C GLY A 261 -0.40 -20.28 10.91
N LEU A 262 -0.09 -19.08 11.43
CA LEU A 262 1.25 -18.51 11.54
C LEU A 262 1.63 -18.27 13.02
N SER A 263 1.20 -19.17 13.91
CA SER A 263 1.34 -19.01 15.36
C SER A 263 2.78 -18.93 15.86
N ARG A 264 3.76 -19.50 15.15
CA ARG A 264 5.17 -19.48 15.55
C ARG A 264 6.01 -18.41 14.85
N LEU A 265 5.39 -17.56 14.02
CA LEU A 265 6.09 -16.54 13.24
C LEU A 265 6.78 -15.52 14.15
N GLN A 266 8.07 -15.29 13.90
CA GLN A 266 8.94 -14.34 14.60
C GLN A 266 9.41 -13.21 13.69
N GLU A 267 9.68 -13.51 12.41
CA GLU A 267 10.18 -12.54 11.43
C GLU A 267 9.40 -12.62 10.12
N ALA A 268 9.04 -11.46 9.57
CA ALA A 268 8.31 -11.35 8.31
C ALA A 268 8.89 -10.23 7.41
N HIS A 269 9.31 -10.58 6.21
CA HIS A 269 9.71 -9.63 5.18
C HIS A 269 8.72 -9.64 4.03
N LEU A 270 7.83 -8.67 3.98
CA LEU A 270 6.67 -8.64 3.10
C LEU A 270 6.80 -7.53 2.06
N THR A 271 5.83 -7.49 1.14
CA THR A 271 5.76 -6.45 0.09
C THR A 271 4.92 -5.25 0.53
N TYR A 272 3.90 -5.47 1.36
CA TYR A 272 2.92 -4.46 1.74
C TYR A 272 2.99 -4.16 3.24
N ASN A 273 3.12 -2.88 3.62
CA ASN A 273 3.18 -2.44 5.03
C ASN A 273 1.88 -2.79 5.78
N SER A 274 0.73 -2.83 5.09
CA SER A 274 -0.56 -3.21 5.70
C SER A 274 -0.60 -4.65 6.20
N HIS A 275 0.19 -5.56 5.60
CA HIS A 275 0.37 -6.91 6.14
C HIS A 275 1.11 -6.90 7.47
N CYS A 276 2.14 -6.05 7.61
CA CYS A 276 2.83 -5.87 8.88
C CYS A 276 1.90 -5.29 9.96
N CYS A 277 1.05 -4.32 9.60
CA CYS A 277 0.01 -3.82 10.52
C CYS A 277 -0.91 -4.93 11.05
N ALA A 278 -1.35 -5.84 10.18
CA ALA A 278 -2.20 -6.98 10.56
C ALA A 278 -1.46 -7.97 11.47
N LEU A 279 -0.16 -8.21 11.23
CA LEU A 279 0.67 -9.10 12.04
C LEU A 279 1.00 -8.52 13.41
N LEU A 280 1.33 -7.22 13.48
CA LEU A 280 1.66 -6.52 14.72
C LEU A 280 0.42 -6.36 15.62
N SER A 281 -0.75 -6.03 15.05
CA SER A 281 -2.00 -5.99 15.82
C SER A 281 -2.44 -7.37 16.33
N TRP A 282 -2.18 -8.44 15.58
CA TRP A 282 -2.42 -9.80 16.05
C TRP A 282 -1.43 -10.21 17.15
N SER A 283 -0.16 -9.83 17.03
CA SER A 283 0.85 -10.16 18.04
C SER A 283 0.49 -9.50 19.38
N THR A 284 0.07 -8.24 19.42
CA THR A 284 -0.34 -7.57 20.67
C THR A 284 -1.53 -8.26 21.34
N HIS A 285 -2.53 -8.71 20.57
CA HIS A 285 -3.66 -9.50 21.12
C HIS A 285 -3.26 -10.86 21.68
N ARG A 286 -2.21 -11.51 21.16
CA ARG A 286 -1.67 -12.75 21.76
C ARG A 286 -1.04 -12.53 23.13
N HIS A 287 -0.47 -11.36 23.37
CA HIS A 287 0.23 -11.05 24.63
C HIS A 287 -0.73 -10.48 25.70
N PHE A 288 -1.89 -9.96 25.31
CA PHE A 288 -2.93 -9.45 26.23
C PHE A 288 -4.32 -10.01 25.89
N PRO A 289 -4.67 -11.22 26.36
CA PRO A 289 -6.04 -11.69 26.27
C PRO A 289 -6.94 -10.85 27.18
N ILE A 290 -7.87 -10.10 26.59
CA ILE A 290 -8.93 -9.40 27.32
C ILE A 290 -9.93 -10.46 27.84
N ASN A 291 -9.98 -10.56 29.17
CA ASN A 291 -10.95 -11.23 30.07
C ASN A 291 -10.61 -12.64 30.62
N SER A 292 -10.16 -12.64 31.89
CA SER A 292 -10.88 -13.39 32.94
C SER A 292 -10.97 -12.53 34.21
N PRO A 293 -12.17 -12.36 34.81
CA PRO A 293 -12.34 -11.62 36.05
C PRO A 293 -12.11 -12.55 37.24
N TRP A 294 -10.86 -12.77 37.62
CA TRP A 294 -10.53 -13.34 38.94
C TRP A 294 -9.29 -12.66 39.50
N ASN A 295 -9.52 -11.99 40.62
CA ASN A 295 -8.54 -11.34 41.47
C ASN A 295 -7.41 -12.29 41.89
N ASN A 296 -6.26 -11.67 42.14
CA ASN A 296 -5.13 -12.14 42.94
C ASN A 296 -4.26 -13.24 42.33
N ILE A 297 -3.27 -12.81 41.53
CA ILE A 297 -1.84 -13.03 41.77
C ILE A 297 -1.12 -11.91 41.02
N SER A 298 -0.73 -10.87 41.76
CA SER A 298 0.18 -9.84 41.25
C SER A 298 1.61 -10.37 41.37
N THR A 299 2.26 -10.61 40.25
CA THR A 299 3.73 -10.60 40.20
C THR A 299 4.14 -9.79 38.98
N SER A 300 4.49 -8.55 39.31
CA SER A 300 5.11 -7.51 38.49
C SER A 300 6.15 -8.03 37.50
N CYS A 301 5.98 -7.71 36.21
CA CYS A 301 7.11 -7.45 35.32
C CYS A 301 7.34 -5.93 35.36
N GLY A 302 8.42 -5.50 36.01
CA GLY A 302 8.78 -4.10 36.13
C GLY A 302 9.26 -3.50 34.80
N GLU A 303 8.84 -2.27 34.54
CA GLU A 303 9.39 -1.40 33.51
C GLU A 303 10.84 -1.05 33.84
N VAL A 304 11.74 -1.22 32.88
CA VAL A 304 13.05 -0.56 32.92
C VAL A 304 12.90 0.76 32.19
N ASP A 305 12.95 1.84 32.98
CA ASP A 305 13.10 3.22 32.55
C ASP A 305 14.25 3.37 31.55
N ASP A 306 14.01 4.10 30.46
CA ASP A 306 15.05 4.89 29.81
C ASP A 306 14.57 6.35 29.64
N LEU A 307 14.77 7.08 30.73
CA LEU A 307 15.20 8.46 30.87
C LEU A 307 14.98 9.42 29.67
N GLY A 308 14.04 10.38 29.80
CA GLY A 308 14.02 11.49 28.84
C GLY A 308 12.95 12.59 28.86
N ARG A 309 12.51 13.08 30.03
CA ARG A 309 12.15 14.52 30.26
C ARG A 309 10.95 15.12 29.50
N VAL A 310 9.89 15.52 30.24
CA VAL A 310 9.43 16.91 30.49
C VAL A 310 7.99 16.91 31.05
N GLN A 311 7.92 16.95 32.38
CA GLN A 311 7.14 17.84 33.26
C GLN A 311 5.74 18.37 32.86
N SER A 312 4.77 18.10 33.75
CA SER A 312 3.67 18.95 34.30
C SER A 312 2.40 18.09 34.46
N VAL A 313 1.55 18.12 35.51
CA VAL A 313 1.33 19.03 36.64
C VAL A 313 0.21 18.41 37.53
N ILE A 314 0.31 18.61 38.86
CA ILE A 314 -0.75 18.61 39.92
C ILE A 314 -1.35 17.29 40.48
N GLY A 315 -1.09 17.03 41.78
CA GLY A 315 -2.17 16.99 42.79
C GLY A 315 -2.26 15.83 43.82
N SER A 316 -1.77 16.07 45.06
CA SER A 316 -2.23 15.58 46.40
C SER A 316 -2.35 14.05 46.71
N SER A 317 -1.64 13.50 47.71
CA SER A 317 -2.01 13.43 49.16
C SER A 317 -3.19 12.46 49.45
N ALA A 318 -3.18 11.47 50.36
CA ALA A 318 -2.32 11.13 51.48
C ALA A 318 -2.63 9.71 52.04
N ASP A 319 -1.67 9.21 52.83
CA ASP A 319 -1.74 8.46 54.10
C ASP A 319 -2.28 7.02 54.29
N ILE A 320 -1.54 6.38 55.21
CA ILE A 320 -1.85 5.42 56.28
C ILE A 320 -1.16 4.04 56.20
N THR A 321 -0.22 3.94 57.14
CA THR A 321 0.60 2.86 57.72
C THR A 321 -0.15 1.60 58.19
N LEU A 322 0.55 0.47 58.36
CA LEU A 322 0.90 -0.13 59.67
C LEU A 322 1.45 -1.60 59.59
N LEU A 323 2.66 -1.77 60.15
CA LEU A 323 3.20 -2.79 61.10
C LEU A 323 3.11 -4.31 60.77
N VAL A 324 4.24 -5.00 60.50
CA VAL A 324 5.27 -5.60 61.42
C VAL A 324 4.79 -6.87 62.14
N SER A 325 5.46 -8.01 61.92
CA SER A 325 6.16 -8.81 62.96
C SER A 325 6.81 -10.11 62.42
N GLU A 326 8.11 -10.27 62.69
CA GLU A 326 8.87 -11.53 62.86
C GLU A 326 8.72 -12.03 64.33
N PRO A 327 9.15 -13.24 64.81
CA PRO A 327 10.52 -13.81 64.63
C PRO A 327 10.79 -15.34 64.82
N ASP A 328 12.08 -15.69 64.66
CA ASP A 328 12.94 -16.61 65.45
C ASP A 328 13.38 -18.05 64.99
N GLN A 329 14.70 -18.12 64.71
CA GLN A 329 15.79 -19.02 65.21
C GLN A 329 15.96 -20.51 64.79
N PHE A 330 17.15 -20.87 64.27
CA PHE A 330 18.18 -21.76 64.90
C PHE A 330 19.46 -21.92 64.02
N GLU A 331 20.64 -22.00 64.66
CA GLU A 331 22.02 -21.98 64.11
C GLU A 331 22.66 -23.35 63.74
N GLU A 332 23.56 -23.25 62.75
CA GLU A 332 24.84 -23.94 62.41
C GLU A 332 25.02 -25.48 62.39
N ASN A 333 25.43 -25.99 61.20
CA ASN A 333 26.76 -26.60 61.04
C ASN A 333 27.19 -26.74 59.55
N SER A 334 28.48 -26.51 59.33
CA SER A 334 29.21 -26.41 58.05
C SER A 334 29.43 -27.75 57.34
N PHE A 335 29.14 -27.81 56.03
CA PHE A 335 29.84 -28.67 55.06
C PHE A 335 29.79 -28.04 53.66
N GLY A 336 30.86 -28.24 52.90
CA GLY A 336 31.29 -27.39 51.79
C GLY A 336 30.36 -27.28 50.58
N ASP A 337 30.39 -26.06 50.04
CA ASP A 337 30.11 -25.57 48.69
C ASP A 337 29.75 -26.61 47.62
N LEU A 338 28.47 -26.61 47.21
CA LEU A 338 28.00 -27.20 45.96
C LEU A 338 27.04 -26.20 45.30
N ASP A 339 27.61 -25.29 44.52
CA ASP A 339 26.89 -24.28 43.76
C ASP A 339 26.13 -24.97 42.60
N PHE A 340 24.88 -25.36 42.84
CA PHE A 340 23.98 -25.84 41.79
C PHE A 340 23.48 -24.62 40.98
N HIS A 341 24.23 -24.27 39.95
CA HIS A 341 23.78 -23.35 38.91
C HIS A 341 22.60 -23.97 38.14
N TYR A 342 21.37 -23.64 38.55
CA TYR A 342 20.18 -23.84 37.73
C TYR A 342 20.04 -22.63 36.78
N PRO A 343 20.15 -22.79 35.45
CA PRO A 343 19.78 -21.74 34.52
C PRO A 343 18.26 -21.79 34.35
N VAL A 344 17.53 -21.12 35.25
CA VAL A 344 16.10 -20.90 35.08
C VAL A 344 15.82 -19.46 35.48
N LEU A 345 15.75 -18.56 34.49
CA LEU A 345 14.54 -17.80 34.16
C LEU A 345 14.84 -16.69 33.13
N ASP A 346 15.26 -17.04 31.91
CA ASP A 346 15.39 -16.06 30.81
C ASP A 346 14.22 -16.15 29.80
N TYR A 347 13.06 -16.68 30.23
CA TYR A 347 11.94 -17.03 29.35
C TYR A 347 10.70 -16.15 29.51
N CYS A 348 10.89 -14.84 29.70
CA CYS A 348 9.82 -13.85 29.53
C CYS A 348 10.23 -12.66 28.62
N GLN A 349 11.07 -12.91 27.61
CA GLN A 349 11.18 -12.00 26.46
C GLN A 349 10.59 -12.66 25.21
N THR A 350 9.27 -12.62 25.07
CA THR A 350 8.66 -12.78 23.75
C THR A 350 8.90 -11.47 22.99
N GLN A 351 9.97 -11.42 22.22
CA GLN A 351 10.27 -10.28 21.35
C GLN A 351 9.11 -10.05 20.37
N PRO A 352 8.75 -8.79 20.08
CA PRO A 352 7.73 -8.47 19.09
C PRO A 352 8.14 -9.03 17.72
N ILE A 353 7.16 -9.44 16.92
CA ILE A 353 7.40 -9.94 15.56
C ILE A 353 8.13 -8.85 14.77
N ILE A 354 9.30 -9.16 14.24
CA ILE A 354 10.03 -8.25 13.35
C ILE A 354 9.33 -8.29 12.00
N CYS A 355 8.79 -7.16 11.54
CA CYS A 355 8.10 -7.08 10.26
C CYS A 355 8.63 -5.93 9.41
N THR A 356 8.92 -6.23 8.14
CA THR A 356 9.38 -5.25 7.16
C THR A 356 8.52 -5.32 5.89
N PRO A 357 8.28 -4.21 5.18
CA PRO A 357 8.67 -2.84 5.50
C PRO A 357 7.97 -2.30 6.75
N GLU A 358 8.69 -1.48 7.52
CA GLU A 358 8.17 -0.82 8.71
C GLU A 358 7.01 0.13 8.36
N GLU A 359 6.27 0.55 9.40
CA GLU A 359 5.24 1.57 9.24
C GLU A 359 5.83 2.85 8.64
N ASP A 360 5.29 3.27 7.50
CA ASP A 360 5.66 4.54 6.88
C ASP A 360 4.67 5.59 7.37
N ALA A 361 5.14 6.84 7.50
CA ALA A 361 4.31 7.97 7.88
C ALA A 361 3.04 8.03 7.02
N PHE A 362 3.11 7.68 5.74
CA PHE A 362 1.97 7.72 4.81
C PHE A 362 0.89 6.65 5.02
N ASN A 363 1.19 5.56 5.73
CA ASN A 363 0.23 4.51 6.08
C ASN A 363 0.46 4.06 7.53
N PRO A 364 0.13 4.91 8.53
CA PRO A 364 0.07 4.45 9.91
C PRO A 364 -1.02 3.38 9.96
N CYS A 365 -0.83 2.32 10.76
CA CYS A 365 -1.72 1.18 10.90
C CYS A 365 -3.10 1.54 11.52
N GLU A 366 -3.77 2.53 10.94
CA GLU A 366 -4.98 3.22 11.36
C GLU A 366 -6.00 3.21 10.22
N ASP A 367 -7.26 3.45 10.56
CA ASP A 367 -8.32 3.67 9.58
C ASP A 367 -8.07 4.94 8.73
N ILE A 368 -8.76 5.03 7.58
CA ILE A 368 -8.58 6.11 6.57
C ILE A 368 -8.66 7.51 7.21
N ALA A 369 -9.72 7.80 7.97
CA ALA A 369 -9.87 9.08 8.67
C ALA A 369 -9.09 9.16 9.99
N GLY A 370 -8.73 8.03 10.61
CA GLY A 370 -8.05 7.94 11.90
C GLY A 370 -8.90 8.35 13.11
N PHE A 371 -9.40 9.59 13.12
CA PHE A 371 -10.10 10.18 14.27
C PHE A 371 -11.63 10.17 14.12
N SER A 372 -12.35 9.87 15.22
CA SER A 372 -13.82 9.86 15.25
C SER A 372 -14.45 11.21 14.86
N PHE A 373 -13.85 12.34 15.26
CA PHE A 373 -14.38 13.67 14.90
C PHE A 373 -14.19 13.98 13.40
N LEU A 374 -13.08 13.54 12.80
CA LEU A 374 -12.84 13.73 11.37
C LEU A 374 -13.87 12.96 10.54
N ARG A 375 -14.26 11.76 10.96
CA ARG A 375 -15.32 10.99 10.29
C ARG A 375 -16.64 11.75 10.22
N VAL A 376 -17.05 12.33 11.34
CA VAL A 376 -18.27 13.15 11.39
C VAL A 376 -18.14 14.38 10.49
N ALA A 377 -16.96 15.02 10.49
CA ALA A 377 -16.70 16.17 9.65
C ALA A 377 -16.73 15.84 8.14
N ILE A 378 -16.14 14.72 7.69
CA ILE A 378 -16.15 14.32 6.27
C ILE A 378 -17.58 14.15 5.77
N TRP A 379 -18.43 13.45 6.52
CA TRP A 379 -19.84 13.27 6.16
C TRP A 379 -20.57 14.61 6.08
N PHE A 380 -20.36 15.49 7.06
CA PHE A 380 -21.00 16.80 7.07
C PHE A 380 -20.55 17.68 5.90
N ILE A 381 -19.24 17.81 5.68
CA ILE A 381 -18.66 18.64 4.62
C ILE A 381 -19.04 18.12 3.23
N SER A 382 -19.01 16.79 3.01
CA SER A 382 -19.38 16.19 1.72
C SER A 382 -20.85 16.44 1.37
N ILE A 383 -21.78 16.23 2.30
CA ILE A 383 -23.21 16.47 2.07
C ILE A 383 -23.48 17.95 1.76
N LEU A 384 -22.86 18.86 2.51
CA LEU A 384 -23.00 20.31 2.27
C LEU A 384 -22.43 20.72 0.91
N ALA A 385 -21.23 20.25 0.56
CA ALA A 385 -20.59 20.55 -0.71
C ALA A 385 -21.43 20.04 -1.89
N ILE A 386 -21.92 18.80 -1.84
CA ILE A 386 -22.76 18.22 -2.90
C ILE A 386 -24.08 18.99 -3.01
N THR A 387 -24.79 19.17 -1.90
CA THR A 387 -26.11 19.80 -1.91
C THR A 387 -26.01 21.27 -2.35
N GLY A 388 -25.05 22.02 -1.82
CA GLY A 388 -24.85 23.43 -2.15
C GLY A 388 -24.50 23.63 -3.62
N ASN A 389 -23.50 22.91 -4.12
CA ASN A 389 -23.05 23.06 -5.51
C ASN A 389 -24.08 22.52 -6.52
N LEU A 390 -24.78 21.42 -6.20
CA LEU A 390 -25.88 20.92 -7.03
C LEU A 390 -27.02 21.95 -7.12
N MET A 391 -27.39 22.58 -6.00
CA MET A 391 -28.39 23.65 -6.00
C MET A 391 -27.95 24.85 -6.85
N VAL A 392 -26.67 25.25 -6.78
CA VAL A 392 -26.12 26.31 -7.61
C VAL A 392 -26.26 25.98 -9.10
N LEU A 393 -25.87 24.76 -9.51
CA LEU A 393 -26.00 24.28 -10.88
C LEU A 393 -27.47 24.24 -11.33
N LEU A 394 -28.38 23.70 -10.49
CA LEU A 394 -29.82 23.64 -10.79
C LEU A 394 -30.44 25.02 -10.98
N VAL A 395 -30.08 26.00 -10.14
CA VAL A 395 -30.53 27.39 -10.28
C VAL A 395 -30.06 27.98 -11.59
N PHE A 396 -28.80 27.76 -11.98
CA PHE A 396 -28.27 28.29 -13.23
C PHE A 396 -28.88 27.63 -14.48
N PHE A 397 -29.05 26.30 -14.48
CA PHE A 397 -29.67 25.60 -15.61
C PHE A 397 -31.17 25.88 -15.75
N THR A 398 -31.87 26.18 -14.66
CA THR A 398 -33.31 26.49 -14.69
C THR A 398 -33.59 27.98 -14.97
N SER A 399 -32.63 28.86 -14.66
CA SER A 399 -32.79 30.30 -14.88
C SER A 399 -32.84 30.63 -16.38
N ARG A 400 -33.88 31.35 -16.82
CA ARG A 400 -34.01 31.82 -18.21
C ARG A 400 -33.21 33.10 -18.51
N ASN A 401 -32.34 33.51 -17.59
CA ASN A 401 -31.53 34.70 -17.74
C ASN A 401 -30.38 34.47 -18.73
N LYS A 402 -29.96 35.51 -19.46
CA LYS A 402 -28.81 35.43 -20.38
C LYS A 402 -27.53 35.02 -19.62
N LEU A 403 -26.76 34.10 -20.22
CA LEU A 403 -25.45 33.65 -19.75
C LEU A 403 -24.43 34.78 -19.90
N THR A 404 -24.06 35.39 -18.76
CA THR A 404 -22.97 36.35 -18.67
C THR A 404 -21.66 35.62 -18.32
N VAL A 405 -20.50 36.20 -18.67
CA VAL A 405 -19.19 35.59 -18.38
C VAL A 405 -19.03 35.20 -16.91
N PRO A 406 -19.37 36.04 -15.91
CA PRO A 406 -19.27 35.63 -14.51
C PRO A 406 -20.19 34.45 -14.13
N ARG A 407 -21.39 34.36 -14.73
CA ARG A 407 -22.31 33.23 -14.50
C ARG A 407 -21.76 31.93 -15.09
N PHE A 408 -21.15 32.03 -16.27
CA PHE A 408 -20.47 30.91 -16.91
C PHE A 408 -19.31 30.38 -16.05
N LEU A 409 -18.45 31.28 -15.54
CA LEU A 409 -17.34 30.88 -14.66
C LEU A 409 -17.82 30.30 -13.32
N MET A 410 -18.85 30.88 -12.69
CA MET A 410 -19.44 30.33 -11.45
C MET A 410 -20.04 28.92 -11.66
N CYS A 411 -20.58 28.62 -12.84
CA CYS A 411 -21.07 27.29 -13.17
C CYS A 411 -19.94 26.26 -13.21
N HIS A 412 -18.79 26.62 -13.80
CA HIS A 412 -17.61 25.76 -13.82
C HIS A 412 -17.02 25.56 -12.41
N LEU A 413 -17.01 26.60 -11.56
CA LEU A 413 -16.56 26.45 -10.18
C LEU A 413 -17.46 25.49 -9.40
N ALA A 414 -18.78 25.65 -9.51
CA ALA A 414 -19.73 24.75 -8.84
C ALA A 414 -19.58 23.29 -9.32
N PHE A 415 -19.24 23.07 -10.59
CA PHE A 415 -18.92 21.73 -11.10
C PHE A 415 -17.62 21.17 -10.48
N ALA A 416 -16.55 21.97 -10.42
CA ALA A 416 -15.28 21.55 -9.83
C ALA A 416 -15.43 21.20 -8.34
N ASP A 417 -16.16 22.03 -7.59
CA ASP A 417 -16.43 21.81 -6.16
C ASP A 417 -17.37 20.61 -5.93
N LEU A 418 -18.27 20.30 -6.87
CA LEU A 418 -19.07 19.08 -6.85
C LEU A 418 -18.20 17.83 -6.99
N CYS A 419 -17.16 17.85 -7.85
CA CYS A 419 -16.20 16.75 -7.97
C CYS A 419 -15.48 16.49 -6.64
N ILE A 420 -15.05 17.54 -5.93
CA ILE A 420 -14.45 17.42 -4.59
C ILE A 420 -15.45 16.85 -3.57
N GLY A 421 -16.71 17.28 -3.61
CA GLY A 421 -17.76 16.73 -2.76
C GLY A 421 -17.99 15.23 -2.99
N ILE A 422 -18.03 14.79 -4.25
CA ILE A 422 -18.17 13.37 -4.61
C ILE A 422 -16.95 12.56 -4.16
N TYR A 423 -15.73 13.09 -4.37
CA TYR A 423 -14.50 12.47 -3.87
C TYR A 423 -14.57 12.21 -2.35
N LEU A 424 -14.94 13.22 -1.56
CA LEU A 424 -15.07 13.06 -0.11
C LEU A 424 -16.14 12.04 0.29
N LEU A 425 -17.26 11.98 -0.44
CA LEU A 425 -18.32 11.00 -0.20
C LEU A 425 -17.82 9.56 -0.45
N VAL A 426 -17.01 9.35 -1.50
CA VAL A 426 -16.38 8.04 -1.78
C VAL A 426 -15.49 7.64 -0.61
N ILE A 427 -14.61 8.55 -0.15
CA ILE A 427 -13.73 8.30 1.00
C ILE A 427 -14.54 8.00 2.27
N ALA A 428 -15.60 8.77 2.55
CA ALA A 428 -16.47 8.57 3.71
C ALA A 428 -17.17 7.20 3.71
N THR A 429 -17.58 6.75 2.53
CA THR A 429 -18.28 5.47 2.35
C THR A 429 -17.34 4.30 2.60
N VAL A 430 -16.11 4.36 2.08
CA VAL A 430 -15.11 3.31 2.27
C VAL A 430 -14.65 3.26 3.73
N ASP A 431 -14.40 4.42 4.36
CA ASP A 431 -14.04 4.47 5.80
C ASP A 431 -15.11 3.82 6.68
N LEU A 432 -16.40 4.01 6.34
CA LEU A 432 -17.51 3.36 7.05
C LEU A 432 -17.53 1.84 6.83
N GLN A 433 -17.27 1.36 5.62
CA GLN A 433 -17.29 -0.06 5.27
C GLN A 433 -16.12 -0.84 5.89
N THR A 434 -14.94 -0.25 5.93
CA THR A 434 -13.71 -0.93 6.39
C THR A 434 -13.36 -0.62 7.85
N ARG A 435 -14.30 -0.05 8.61
CA ARG A 435 -14.06 0.46 9.97
C ARG A 435 -13.46 -0.62 10.89
N GLY A 436 -12.31 -0.33 11.48
CA GLY A 436 -11.62 -1.22 12.42
C GLY A 436 -10.90 -2.41 11.77
N HIS A 437 -11.10 -2.62 10.46
CA HIS A 437 -10.46 -3.67 9.68
C HIS A 437 -9.87 -3.14 8.37
N TYR A 438 -9.49 -1.85 8.34
CA TYR A 438 -8.92 -1.22 7.15
C TYR A 438 -7.61 -1.90 6.74
N SER A 439 -6.76 -2.30 7.68
CA SER A 439 -5.48 -3.00 7.39
C SER A 439 -5.65 -4.26 6.54
N GLN A 440 -6.78 -4.97 6.67
CA GLN A 440 -7.09 -6.18 5.89
C GLN A 440 -7.56 -5.86 4.47
N HIS A 441 -8.25 -4.72 4.29
CA HIS A 441 -8.86 -4.31 3.01
C HIS A 441 -8.05 -3.21 2.29
N ALA A 442 -7.02 -2.66 2.93
CA ALA A 442 -6.24 -1.53 2.44
C ALA A 442 -5.63 -1.79 1.07
N ILE A 443 -5.08 -2.99 0.85
CA ILE A 443 -4.46 -3.37 -0.43
C ILE A 443 -5.49 -3.41 -1.54
N GLU A 444 -6.68 -3.94 -1.28
CA GLU A 444 -7.76 -4.00 -2.26
C GLU A 444 -8.28 -2.61 -2.62
N TRP A 445 -8.44 -1.74 -1.62
CA TRP A 445 -8.82 -0.34 -1.84
C TRP A 445 -7.75 0.43 -2.63
N GLN A 446 -6.51 0.44 -2.15
CA GLN A 446 -5.40 1.21 -2.72
C GLN A 446 -5.01 0.74 -4.13
N THR A 447 -5.02 -0.57 -4.39
CA THR A 447 -4.73 -1.12 -5.73
C THR A 447 -5.97 -1.22 -6.63
N GLY A 448 -7.16 -0.93 -6.09
CA GLY A 448 -8.42 -1.00 -6.80
C GLY A 448 -8.70 0.22 -7.67
N PRO A 449 -9.60 0.10 -8.67
CA PRO A 449 -9.97 1.21 -9.54
C PRO A 449 -10.69 2.34 -8.80
N GLY A 450 -11.30 2.05 -7.63
CA GLY A 450 -11.99 3.04 -6.81
C GLY A 450 -11.05 4.13 -6.29
N CYS A 451 -9.87 3.76 -5.80
CA CYS A 451 -8.89 4.73 -5.32
C CYS A 451 -8.32 5.58 -6.47
N SER A 452 -8.03 4.97 -7.62
CA SER A 452 -7.59 5.69 -8.81
C SER A 452 -8.62 6.71 -9.31
N ALA A 453 -9.91 6.35 -9.32
CA ALA A 453 -10.99 7.27 -9.69
C ALA A 453 -11.17 8.41 -8.67
N ALA A 454 -11.08 8.10 -7.37
CA ALA A 454 -11.15 9.10 -6.31
C ALA A 454 -10.00 10.10 -6.40
N GLY A 455 -8.76 9.62 -6.58
CA GLY A 455 -7.57 10.47 -6.76
C GLY A 455 -7.61 11.33 -8.01
N PHE A 456 -8.15 10.80 -9.12
CA PHE A 456 -8.40 11.60 -10.32
C PHE A 456 -9.38 12.74 -10.01
N LEU A 457 -10.52 12.44 -9.37
CA LEU A 457 -11.53 13.44 -9.01
C LEU A 457 -10.99 14.52 -8.08
N SER A 458 -10.14 14.16 -7.12
CA SER A 458 -9.54 15.12 -6.19
C SER A 458 -8.58 16.09 -6.88
N VAL A 459 -7.68 15.58 -7.73
CA VAL A 459 -6.72 16.44 -8.46
C VAL A 459 -7.43 17.26 -9.53
N PHE A 460 -8.25 16.62 -10.37
CA PHE A 460 -8.99 17.31 -11.42
C PHE A 460 -9.92 18.39 -10.86
N GLY A 461 -10.71 18.06 -9.82
CA GLY A 461 -11.64 18.99 -9.19
C GLY A 461 -10.92 20.14 -8.47
N GLY A 462 -9.86 19.83 -7.72
CA GLY A 462 -9.11 20.82 -6.95
C GLY A 462 -8.42 21.84 -7.86
N GLU A 463 -7.69 21.35 -8.87
CA GLU A 463 -6.97 22.20 -9.82
C GLU A 463 -7.91 23.02 -10.69
N LEU A 464 -9.03 22.43 -11.13
CA LEU A 464 -10.05 23.17 -11.89
C LEU A 464 -10.70 24.26 -11.04
N SER A 465 -10.90 24.02 -9.74
CA SER A 465 -11.45 25.01 -8.81
C SER A 465 -10.50 26.21 -8.66
N VAL A 466 -9.21 25.97 -8.39
CA VAL A 466 -8.18 27.02 -8.30
C VAL A 466 -8.06 27.80 -9.61
N TYR A 467 -7.97 27.11 -10.75
CA TYR A 467 -7.86 27.76 -12.06
C TYR A 467 -9.08 28.64 -12.37
N THR A 468 -10.29 28.14 -12.08
CA THR A 468 -11.53 28.88 -12.30
C THR A 468 -11.60 30.10 -11.38
N LEU A 469 -11.18 29.96 -10.12
CA LEU A 469 -11.11 31.07 -9.16
C LEU A 469 -10.17 32.16 -9.65
N SER A 470 -8.95 31.81 -10.07
CA SER A 470 -8.00 32.77 -10.66
C SER A 470 -8.59 33.47 -11.89
N THR A 471 -9.28 32.73 -12.75
CA THR A 471 -9.93 33.29 -13.95
C THR A 471 -11.06 34.26 -13.59
N ILE A 472 -11.87 33.96 -12.54
CA ILE A 472 -12.89 34.89 -12.02
C ILE A 472 -12.23 36.19 -11.55
N THR A 473 -11.09 36.12 -10.85
CA THR A 473 -10.42 37.33 -10.36
C THR A 473 -9.82 38.18 -11.50
N LEU A 474 -9.26 37.54 -12.52
CA LEU A 474 -8.73 38.20 -13.71
C LEU A 474 -9.83 38.86 -14.54
N GLU A 475 -10.96 38.17 -14.75
CA GLU A 475 -12.12 38.74 -15.44
C GLU A 475 -12.65 39.98 -14.73
N ARG A 476 -12.66 39.94 -13.39
CA ARG A 476 -13.14 41.03 -12.55
C ARG A 476 -12.19 42.21 -12.54
N TRP A 477 -10.89 41.95 -12.42
CA TRP A 477 -9.87 42.98 -12.56
C TRP A 477 -9.98 43.67 -13.92
N HIS A 478 -9.96 42.90 -15.01
CA HIS A 478 -10.06 43.42 -16.38
C HIS A 478 -11.34 44.22 -16.60
N THR A 479 -12.50 43.75 -16.11
CA THR A 479 -13.77 44.46 -16.29
C THR A 479 -13.83 45.75 -15.48
N ILE A 480 -13.32 45.77 -14.25
CA ILE A 480 -13.32 46.97 -13.40
C ILE A 480 -12.32 48.01 -13.93
N THR A 481 -11.14 47.60 -14.36
CA THR A 481 -10.13 48.53 -14.90
C THR A 481 -10.48 49.05 -16.28
N ASN A 482 -10.97 48.19 -17.20
CA ASN A 482 -11.30 48.64 -18.55
C ASN A 482 -12.64 49.37 -18.65
N ALA A 483 -13.57 49.14 -17.71
CA ALA A 483 -14.74 50.01 -17.56
C ALA A 483 -14.36 51.47 -17.25
N LEU A 484 -13.10 51.73 -16.83
CA LEU A 484 -12.57 53.08 -16.61
C LEU A 484 -11.89 53.69 -17.84
N GLN A 485 -11.59 52.92 -18.91
CA GLN A 485 -10.78 53.42 -20.04
C GLN A 485 -11.43 53.28 -21.43
N VAL A 486 -12.06 52.15 -21.83
CA VAL A 486 -12.76 51.99 -23.14
C VAL A 486 -13.66 50.73 -23.08
N GLU A 487 -14.86 50.75 -23.71
CA GLU A 487 -15.87 49.65 -23.77
C GLU A 487 -15.40 48.32 -24.44
N ARG A 488 -14.34 47.69 -23.95
CA ARG A 488 -13.89 46.38 -24.43
C ARG A 488 -14.21 45.30 -23.39
N HIS A 489 -15.43 44.76 -23.47
CA HIS A 489 -15.87 43.67 -22.61
C HIS A 489 -15.28 42.32 -23.07
N LEU A 490 -14.90 41.47 -22.11
CA LEU A 490 -14.48 40.09 -22.40
C LEU A 490 -15.66 39.33 -23.01
N LEU A 491 -15.52 38.81 -24.23
CA LEU A 491 -16.59 38.05 -24.87
C LEU A 491 -16.67 36.63 -24.31
N LEU A 492 -17.89 36.06 -24.30
CA LEU A 492 -18.12 34.69 -23.84
C LEU A 492 -17.31 33.65 -24.63
N THR A 493 -17.05 33.89 -25.92
CA THR A 493 -16.22 33.03 -26.76
C THR A 493 -14.75 33.01 -26.30
N GLN A 494 -14.21 34.17 -25.90
CA GLN A 494 -12.86 34.25 -25.36
C GLN A 494 -12.77 33.57 -23.99
N ALA A 495 -13.76 33.79 -23.12
CA ALA A 495 -13.84 33.11 -21.83
C ALA A 495 -13.95 31.58 -21.97
N ALA A 496 -14.75 31.10 -22.93
CA ALA A 496 -14.86 29.68 -23.24
C ALA A 496 -13.54 29.09 -23.74
N GLY A 497 -12.76 29.82 -24.55
CA GLY A 497 -11.43 29.40 -24.96
C GLY A 497 -10.44 29.29 -23.79
N ILE A 498 -10.43 30.26 -22.87
CA ILE A 498 -9.61 30.24 -21.66
C ILE A 498 -9.99 29.03 -20.79
N MET A 499 -11.29 28.82 -20.56
CA MET A 499 -11.76 27.67 -19.79
C MET A 499 -11.41 26.34 -20.47
N ALA A 500 -11.53 26.22 -21.79
CA ALA A 500 -11.16 24.99 -22.50
C ALA A 500 -9.67 24.65 -22.30
N ALA A 501 -8.77 25.65 -22.31
CA ALA A 501 -7.36 25.45 -22.00
C ALA A 501 -7.14 24.98 -20.55
N GLY A 502 -7.84 25.59 -19.58
CA GLY A 502 -7.82 25.16 -18.19
C GLY A 502 -8.29 23.72 -18.00
N TRP A 503 -9.37 23.34 -18.66
CA TRP A 503 -9.88 21.95 -18.64
C TRP A 503 -8.85 20.96 -19.16
N LEU A 504 -8.20 21.24 -20.29
CA LEU A 504 -7.15 20.38 -20.83
C LEU A 504 -5.97 20.25 -19.87
N LEU A 505 -5.57 21.34 -19.23
CA LEU A 505 -4.49 21.34 -18.24
C LEU A 505 -4.86 20.48 -17.01
N CYS A 506 -6.04 20.69 -16.41
CA CYS A 506 -6.49 19.94 -15.24
C CYS A 506 -6.72 18.45 -15.55
N LEU A 507 -7.25 18.13 -16.75
CA LEU A 507 -7.37 16.75 -17.21
C LEU A 507 -5.99 16.09 -17.36
N GLY A 508 -5.02 16.81 -17.93
CA GLY A 508 -3.63 16.35 -17.98
C GLY A 508 -3.09 16.06 -16.57
N MET A 509 -3.21 17.01 -15.65
CA MET A 509 -2.69 16.84 -14.28
C MET A 509 -3.36 15.69 -13.52
N GLY A 510 -4.67 15.49 -13.68
CA GLY A 510 -5.37 14.35 -13.05
C GLY A 510 -5.04 12.99 -13.71
N THR A 511 -4.70 12.96 -14.99
CA THR A 511 -4.39 11.69 -15.69
C THR A 511 -2.94 11.26 -15.56
N LEU A 512 -2.01 12.19 -15.30
CA LEU A 512 -0.57 11.88 -15.17
C LEU A 512 -0.26 10.80 -14.11
N PRO A 513 -0.86 10.81 -12.89
CA PRO A 513 -0.65 9.73 -11.93
C PRO A 513 -1.28 8.40 -12.34
N LEU A 514 -2.26 8.38 -13.27
CA LEU A 514 -2.85 7.14 -13.78
C LEU A 514 -1.96 6.44 -14.81
N VAL A 515 -1.16 7.21 -15.57
CA VAL A 515 -0.23 6.68 -16.58
C VAL A 515 1.16 6.33 -16.01
N GLY A 516 1.33 6.41 -14.68
CA GLY A 516 2.54 6.00 -13.97
C GLY A 516 3.59 7.09 -13.75
N VAL A 517 3.25 8.38 -13.93
CA VAL A 517 4.16 9.49 -13.59
C VAL A 517 4.25 9.71 -12.08
N SER A 518 3.15 9.47 -11.39
CA SER A 518 3.03 9.45 -9.92
C SER A 518 2.09 8.30 -9.55
N SER A 519 1.71 8.17 -8.27
CA SER A 519 0.79 7.13 -7.82
C SER A 519 -0.24 7.65 -6.83
N TYR A 520 -1.52 7.33 -7.08
CA TYR A 520 -2.61 7.53 -6.13
C TYR A 520 -2.70 6.41 -5.08
N THR A 521 -1.99 5.29 -5.27
CA THR A 521 -2.16 4.09 -4.42
C THR A 521 -1.37 4.15 -3.12
N LYS A 522 -0.47 5.13 -2.98
CA LYS A 522 0.47 5.21 -1.85
C LYS A 522 -0.21 5.65 -0.55
N VAL A 523 -1.14 6.61 -0.61
CA VAL A 523 -1.83 7.16 0.57
C VAL A 523 -3.28 6.65 0.61
N SER A 524 -3.81 6.36 1.80
CA SER A 524 -5.19 5.86 2.00
C SER A 524 -6.31 6.76 1.43
N MET A 525 -6.08 8.08 1.38
CA MET A 525 -7.00 9.07 0.80
C MET A 525 -6.82 9.26 -0.71
N CYS A 526 -5.98 8.46 -1.36
CA CYS A 526 -5.79 8.43 -2.81
C CYS A 526 -5.19 9.72 -3.41
N LEU A 527 -4.37 10.43 -2.65
CA LEU A 527 -3.67 11.64 -3.10
C LEU A 527 -2.28 11.30 -3.68
N PRO A 528 -1.81 12.04 -4.69
CA PRO A 528 -0.52 11.77 -5.33
C PRO A 528 0.61 12.32 -4.46
N MET A 529 1.00 11.57 -3.42
CA MET A 529 2.06 11.94 -2.47
C MET A 529 3.27 11.02 -2.55
N ASP A 530 3.51 10.43 -3.73
CA ASP A 530 4.66 9.55 -3.96
C ASP A 530 5.97 10.35 -4.06
N ILE A 531 6.90 10.10 -3.13
CA ILE A 531 8.21 10.75 -3.04
C ILE A 531 9.37 9.78 -3.30
N GLU A 532 9.09 8.51 -3.63
CA GLU A 532 10.15 7.50 -3.82
C GLU A 532 10.89 7.71 -5.13
N THR A 533 10.19 8.15 -6.18
CA THR A 533 10.78 8.38 -7.50
C THR A 533 11.00 9.87 -7.77
N PRO A 534 12.11 10.25 -8.42
CA PRO A 534 12.39 11.66 -8.75
C PRO A 534 11.33 12.25 -9.70
N LEU A 535 10.74 11.41 -10.56
CA LEU A 535 9.66 11.79 -11.47
C LEU A 535 8.38 12.16 -10.71
N ALA A 536 7.97 11.33 -9.74
CA ALA A 536 6.78 11.60 -8.92
C ALA A 536 6.99 12.82 -8.02
N GLN A 537 8.19 12.98 -7.43
CA GLN A 537 8.54 14.15 -6.64
C GLN A 537 8.48 15.44 -7.48
N ALA A 538 8.99 15.42 -8.71
CA ALA A 538 8.92 16.57 -9.62
C ALA A 538 7.47 16.95 -9.96
N PHE A 539 6.59 15.98 -10.20
CA PHE A 539 5.17 16.21 -10.44
C PHE A 539 4.50 16.95 -9.27
N ILE A 540 4.71 16.49 -8.04
CA ILE A 540 4.14 17.13 -6.82
C ILE A 540 4.63 18.57 -6.70
N ILE A 541 5.92 18.80 -6.90
CA ILE A 541 6.51 20.15 -6.83
C ILE A 541 5.90 21.07 -7.89
N ILE A 542 5.73 20.60 -9.13
CA ILE A 542 5.12 21.38 -10.21
C ILE A 542 3.69 21.77 -9.86
N VAL A 543 2.87 20.81 -9.39
CA VAL A 543 1.49 21.07 -8.97
C VAL A 543 1.44 22.11 -7.83
N LEU A 544 2.31 21.98 -6.83
CA LEU A 544 2.41 22.95 -5.74
C LEU A 544 2.83 24.34 -6.22
N LEU A 545 3.81 24.43 -7.11
CA LEU A 545 4.27 25.69 -7.68
C LEU A 545 3.17 26.37 -8.53
N LEU A 546 2.40 25.59 -9.29
CA LEU A 546 1.25 26.10 -10.02
C LEU A 546 0.21 26.72 -9.07
N ASN A 547 -0.13 26.02 -7.99
CA ASN A 547 -1.06 26.52 -6.97
C ASN A 547 -0.55 27.81 -6.28
N VAL A 548 0.73 27.86 -5.91
CA VAL A 548 1.33 29.08 -5.33
C VAL A 548 1.34 30.22 -6.35
N SER A 549 1.63 29.94 -7.62
CA SER A 549 1.63 30.96 -8.67
C SER A 549 0.23 31.53 -8.93
N ALA A 550 -0.80 30.67 -8.93
CA ALA A 550 -2.20 31.06 -9.06
C ALA A 550 -2.62 31.99 -7.90
N PHE A 551 -2.19 31.68 -6.68
CA PHE A 551 -2.41 32.53 -5.52
C PHE A 551 -1.75 33.91 -5.65
N ILE A 552 -0.49 33.98 -6.08
CA ILE A 552 0.22 35.25 -6.29
C ILE A 552 -0.50 36.10 -7.34
N ILE A 553 -0.94 35.50 -8.44
CA ILE A 553 -1.69 36.20 -9.50
C ILE A 553 -2.98 36.81 -8.92
N VAL A 554 -3.74 36.04 -8.14
CA VAL A 554 -4.97 36.50 -7.49
C VAL A 554 -4.69 37.69 -6.55
N CYS A 555 -3.64 37.60 -5.72
CA CYS A 555 -3.23 38.69 -4.83
C CYS A 555 -2.87 39.96 -5.59
N VAL A 556 -2.05 39.86 -6.63
CA VAL A 556 -1.65 41.01 -7.47
C VAL A 556 -2.88 41.64 -8.11
N CYS A 557 -3.76 40.84 -8.72
CA CYS A 557 -4.99 41.33 -9.34
C CYS A 557 -5.87 42.09 -8.34
N TYR A 558 -5.97 41.59 -7.11
CA TYR A 558 -6.77 42.24 -6.07
C TYR A 558 -6.15 43.56 -5.58
N VAL A 559 -4.82 43.62 -5.42
CA VAL A 559 -4.12 44.88 -5.10
C VAL A 559 -4.39 45.91 -6.21
N LEU A 560 -4.33 45.51 -7.47
CA LEU A 560 -4.62 46.40 -8.60
C LEU A 560 -6.10 46.85 -8.61
N ILE A 561 -7.05 45.98 -8.30
CA ILE A 561 -8.47 46.35 -8.12
C ILE A 561 -8.62 47.38 -7.00
N PHE A 562 -7.97 47.16 -5.85
CA PHE A 562 -8.05 48.07 -4.71
C PHE A 562 -7.46 49.45 -5.03
N LEU A 563 -6.32 49.49 -5.71
CA LEU A 563 -5.70 50.74 -6.18
C LEU A 563 -6.61 51.46 -7.18
N ALA A 564 -7.24 50.75 -8.11
CA ALA A 564 -8.17 51.32 -9.07
C ALA A 564 -9.40 51.95 -8.39
N ILE A 565 -9.91 51.33 -7.32
CA ILE A 565 -11.07 51.85 -6.56
C ILE A 565 -10.71 53.06 -5.68
N LYS A 566 -9.47 53.13 -5.18
CA LYS A 566 -9.01 54.19 -4.28
C LYS A 566 -8.53 55.45 -5.03
N ASN A 567 -8.45 55.42 -6.36
CA ASN A 567 -8.05 56.57 -7.15
C ASN A 567 -9.09 57.72 -7.03
N PRO A 568 -8.68 58.91 -6.55
CA PRO A 568 -9.59 60.02 -6.25
C PRO A 568 -10.07 60.81 -7.49
N GLU A 569 -9.56 60.52 -8.69
CA GLU A 569 -9.94 61.22 -9.92
C GLU A 569 -11.34 60.87 -10.46
N PHE A 570 -12.02 59.87 -9.89
CA PHE A 570 -13.30 59.37 -10.39
C PHE A 570 -14.36 59.23 -9.28
N PRO A 571 -15.66 59.44 -9.57
CA PRO A 571 -16.69 59.53 -8.55
C PRO A 571 -16.87 58.21 -7.78
N GLU A 572 -17.07 58.35 -6.46
CA GLU A 572 -17.14 57.26 -5.48
C GLU A 572 -18.36 56.33 -5.74
N ARG A 573 -18.15 55.25 -6.50
CA ARG A 573 -19.19 54.23 -6.72
C ARG A 573 -19.23 53.26 -5.54
N SER A 574 -20.07 53.57 -4.54
CA SER A 574 -20.34 52.71 -3.37
C SER A 574 -20.87 51.29 -3.71
N ALA A 575 -21.34 51.07 -4.94
CA ALA A 575 -21.71 49.76 -5.46
C ALA A 575 -20.48 48.89 -5.79
N ASP A 576 -19.41 49.48 -6.32
CA ASP A 576 -18.20 48.78 -6.76
C ASP A 576 -17.32 48.39 -5.56
N THR A 577 -17.25 49.24 -4.53
CA THR A 577 -16.60 48.89 -3.24
C THR A 577 -17.30 47.73 -2.53
N ARG A 578 -18.64 47.68 -2.58
CA ARG A 578 -19.43 46.57 -2.03
C ARG A 578 -19.22 45.27 -2.80
N ILE A 579 -18.98 45.34 -4.11
CA ILE A 579 -18.68 44.18 -4.96
C ILE A 579 -17.24 43.69 -4.71
N ALA A 580 -16.26 44.59 -4.63
CA ALA A 580 -14.86 44.26 -4.34
C ALA A 580 -14.70 43.61 -2.96
N LYS A 581 -15.37 44.12 -1.91
CA LYS A 581 -15.37 43.51 -0.57
C LYS A 581 -15.92 42.08 -0.57
N ARG A 582 -16.89 41.77 -1.43
CA ARG A 582 -17.46 40.40 -1.56
C ARG A 582 -16.48 39.43 -2.21
N MET A 583 -15.74 39.91 -3.22
CA MET A 583 -14.69 39.14 -3.88
C MET A 583 -13.49 38.90 -2.96
N ALA A 584 -13.14 39.87 -2.12
CA ALA A 584 -12.09 39.77 -1.13
C ALA A 584 -12.32 38.64 -0.12
N VAL A 585 -13.56 38.48 0.35
CA VAL A 585 -13.93 37.43 1.30
C VAL A 585 -13.73 36.05 0.67
N LEU A 586 -14.12 35.87 -0.59
CA LEU A 586 -13.99 34.59 -1.32
C LEU A 586 -12.51 34.22 -1.53
N ILE A 587 -11.65 35.20 -1.83
CA ILE A 587 -10.20 35.00 -1.98
C ILE A 587 -9.52 34.72 -0.62
N PHE A 588 -9.93 35.43 0.43
CA PHE A 588 -9.34 35.23 1.77
C PHE A 588 -9.72 33.88 2.36
N THR A 589 -10.95 33.39 2.13
CA THR A 589 -11.35 32.04 2.53
C THR A 589 -10.55 30.97 1.79
N ASP A 590 -10.31 31.16 0.49
CA ASP A 590 -9.48 30.26 -0.31
C ASP A 590 -8.02 30.22 0.20
N PHE A 591 -7.43 31.39 0.46
CA PHE A 591 -6.08 31.48 1.05
C PHE A 591 -5.95 30.76 2.39
N LEU A 592 -6.88 31.01 3.31
CA LEU A 592 -6.84 30.38 4.64
C LEU A 592 -6.97 28.86 4.57
N CYS A 593 -7.64 28.34 3.54
CA CYS A 593 -7.78 26.90 3.31
C CYS A 593 -6.54 26.30 2.63
N MET A 594 -5.92 27.01 1.67
CA MET A 594 -4.82 26.50 0.86
C MET A 594 -3.42 26.75 1.44
N ALA A 595 -3.25 27.77 2.29
CA ALA A 595 -1.95 28.15 2.85
C ALA A 595 -1.35 27.07 3.78
N PRO A 596 -2.10 26.47 4.73
CA PRO A 596 -1.56 25.39 5.56
C PRO A 596 -1.13 24.19 4.71
N ILE A 597 -1.95 23.79 3.74
CA ILE A 597 -1.71 22.63 2.87
C ILE A 597 -0.44 22.83 2.05
N SER A 598 -0.29 24.01 1.43
CA SER A 598 0.88 24.35 0.62
C SER A 598 2.16 24.38 1.47
N PHE A 599 2.11 24.95 2.67
CA PHE A 599 3.26 25.01 3.59
C PHE A 599 3.77 23.60 3.95
N PHE A 600 2.88 22.71 4.42
CA PHE A 600 3.29 21.37 4.81
C PHE A 600 3.67 20.48 3.63
N ALA A 601 3.01 20.63 2.48
CA ALA A 601 3.38 19.90 1.27
C ALA A 601 4.78 20.29 0.79
N ILE A 602 5.15 21.57 0.89
CA ILE A 602 6.51 22.05 0.59
C ILE A 602 7.53 21.51 1.60
N SER A 603 7.24 21.55 2.90
CA SER A 603 8.12 20.98 3.94
C SER A 603 8.36 19.48 3.74
N ALA A 604 7.32 18.73 3.38
CA ALA A 604 7.42 17.32 3.04
C ALA A 604 8.25 17.09 1.76
N ALA A 605 8.09 17.92 0.73
CA ALA A 605 8.85 17.82 -0.52
C ALA A 605 10.37 18.06 -0.32
N PHE A 606 10.75 18.87 0.66
CA PHE A 606 12.14 19.10 1.05
C PHE A 606 12.70 18.04 2.02
N LYS A 607 11.96 16.95 2.28
CA LYS A 607 12.33 15.87 3.23
C LYS A 607 12.49 16.33 4.68
N PHE A 608 11.84 17.43 5.07
CA PHE A 608 11.75 17.89 6.45
C PHE A 608 10.27 17.95 6.89
N PRO A 609 9.60 16.81 7.12
CA PRO A 609 8.21 16.79 7.55
C PRO A 609 8.08 17.38 8.97
N LEU A 610 7.56 18.61 9.08
CA LEU A 610 7.35 19.30 10.36
C LEU A 610 6.12 18.76 11.14
N ILE A 611 5.27 17.96 10.49
CA ILE A 611 4.08 17.33 11.06
C ILE A 611 4.08 15.85 10.69
N THR A 612 3.75 14.98 11.64
CA THR A 612 3.51 13.56 11.36
C THR A 612 2.34 13.40 10.41
N VAL A 613 2.43 12.48 9.45
CA VAL A 613 1.39 12.35 8.41
C VAL A 613 0.00 12.05 9.00
N THR A 614 -0.09 11.39 10.16
CA THR A 614 -1.33 11.23 10.95
C THR A 614 -2.01 12.58 11.25
N ASN A 615 -1.25 13.59 11.67
CA ASN A 615 -1.77 14.93 11.97
C ASN A 615 -2.02 15.74 10.68
N SER A 616 -1.30 15.46 9.59
CA SER A 616 -1.56 16.08 8.28
C SER A 616 -2.94 15.70 7.70
N LYS A 617 -3.51 14.55 8.10
CA LYS A 617 -4.89 14.16 7.76
C LYS A 617 -5.91 15.22 8.17
N ILE A 618 -5.68 15.92 9.29
CA ILE A 618 -6.57 17.01 9.75
C ILE A 618 -6.64 18.14 8.72
N LEU A 619 -5.50 18.50 8.14
CA LEU A 619 -5.41 19.56 7.13
C LEU A 619 -6.08 19.15 5.82
N LEU A 620 -5.86 17.91 5.38
CA LEU A 620 -6.43 17.37 4.15
C LEU A 620 -7.93 17.07 4.26
N VAL A 621 -8.43 16.72 5.44
CA VAL A 621 -9.84 16.39 5.65
C VAL A 621 -10.68 17.62 5.97
N LEU A 622 -10.15 18.57 6.75
CA LEU A 622 -10.89 19.77 7.14
C LEU A 622 -10.60 20.94 6.21
N PHE A 623 -9.35 21.36 6.08
CA PHE A 623 -9.04 22.63 5.40
C PHE A 623 -9.17 22.53 3.89
N PHE A 624 -8.72 21.43 3.28
CA PHE A 624 -8.79 21.24 1.82
C PHE A 624 -10.21 21.38 1.26
N PRO A 625 -11.26 20.78 1.84
CA PRO A 625 -12.59 20.80 1.22
C PRO A 625 -13.51 21.91 1.77
N ILE A 626 -13.10 22.65 2.82
CA ILE A 626 -13.89 23.76 3.37
C ILE A 626 -14.15 24.83 2.30
N ASN A 627 -13.17 25.10 1.43
CA ASN A 627 -13.31 26.09 0.38
C ASN A 627 -14.47 25.73 -0.58
N SER A 628 -14.50 24.50 -1.07
CA SER A 628 -15.56 23.98 -1.95
C SER A 628 -16.94 23.93 -1.27
N CYS A 629 -16.98 23.77 0.05
CA CYS A 629 -18.22 23.84 0.83
C CYS A 629 -18.70 25.29 1.01
N ALA A 630 -17.80 26.26 1.21
CA ALA A 630 -18.14 27.65 1.49
C ALA A 630 -18.65 28.40 0.25
N ASN A 631 -18.16 28.06 -0.96
CA ASN A 631 -18.46 28.76 -2.21
C ASN A 631 -19.97 28.98 -2.48
N PRO A 632 -20.84 27.94 -2.42
CA PRO A 632 -22.29 28.12 -2.56
C PRO A 632 -22.92 29.11 -1.58
N PHE A 633 -22.49 29.10 -0.32
CA PHE A 633 -23.01 30.00 0.72
C PHE A 633 -22.56 31.44 0.47
N LEU A 634 -21.31 31.63 0.05
CA LEU A 634 -20.78 32.94 -0.34
C LEU A 634 -21.60 33.51 -1.51
N TYR A 635 -21.98 32.69 -2.50
CA TYR A 635 -22.85 33.13 -3.59
C TYR A 635 -24.27 33.48 -3.14
N ALA A 636 -24.86 32.66 -2.27
CA ALA A 636 -26.19 32.89 -1.72
C ALA A 636 -26.27 34.19 -0.90
N ILE A 637 -25.26 34.47 -0.07
CA ILE A 637 -25.24 35.66 0.81
C ILE A 637 -24.95 36.91 -0.03
N PHE A 638 -23.96 36.86 -0.92
CA PHE A 638 -23.42 38.05 -1.56
C PHE A 638 -24.03 38.39 -2.93
N THR A 639 -24.71 37.47 -3.60
CA THR A 639 -25.26 37.70 -4.95
C THR A 639 -26.79 37.86 -4.93
N LYS A 640 -27.27 39.11 -5.00
CA LYS A 640 -28.72 39.42 -5.04
C LYS A 640 -29.45 38.77 -6.22
N ALA A 641 -28.81 38.71 -7.39
CA ALA A 641 -29.37 38.07 -8.59
C ALA A 641 -29.56 36.56 -8.39
N PHE A 642 -28.57 35.89 -7.79
CA PHE A 642 -28.65 34.47 -7.46
C PHE A 642 -29.76 34.20 -6.44
N ARG A 643 -29.87 35.01 -5.37
CA ARG A 643 -30.98 34.89 -4.41
C ARG A 643 -32.34 34.96 -5.10
N LYS A 644 -32.53 35.94 -6.00
CA LYS A 644 -33.79 36.09 -6.73
C LYS A 644 -34.12 34.83 -7.55
N ASP A 645 -33.15 34.30 -8.29
CA ASP A 645 -33.33 33.12 -9.12
C ASP A 645 -33.56 31.86 -8.27
N ALA A 646 -32.85 31.72 -7.14
CA ALA A 646 -33.06 30.65 -6.17
C ALA A 646 -34.43 30.70 -5.51
N TYR A 647 -34.91 31.89 -5.10
CA TYR A 647 -36.27 32.06 -4.58
C TYR A 647 -37.34 31.72 -5.61
N GLN A 648 -37.12 32.08 -6.89
CA GLN A 648 -38.04 31.70 -7.97
C GLN A 648 -38.07 30.18 -8.18
N LEU A 649 -36.92 29.52 -8.13
CA LEU A 649 -36.84 28.06 -8.22
C LEU A 649 -37.50 27.38 -7.01
N MET A 650 -37.26 27.84 -5.78
CA MET A 650 -37.91 27.31 -4.58
C MET A 650 -39.44 27.49 -4.61
N ASN A 651 -39.92 28.59 -5.18
CA ASN A 651 -41.34 28.83 -5.41
C ASN A 651 -41.92 27.89 -6.50
N ALA A 652 -41.13 27.52 -7.51
CA ALA A 652 -41.52 26.59 -8.56
C ALA A 652 -41.52 25.11 -8.09
N ILE A 653 -40.56 24.72 -7.25
CA ILE A 653 -40.44 23.38 -6.66
C ILE A 653 -41.47 23.15 -5.52
N GLY A 654 -42.14 24.22 -5.05
CA GLY A 654 -43.30 24.11 -4.17
C GLY A 654 -43.00 24.07 -2.66
N CYS A 655 -41.74 24.25 -2.25
CA CYS A 655 -41.34 24.15 -0.84
C CYS A 655 -41.96 25.23 0.08
N TRP A 656 -42.45 26.36 -0.44
CA TRP A 656 -43.07 27.44 0.33
C TRP A 656 -44.48 27.86 -0.13
N LYS A 657 -45.34 26.91 -0.52
CA LYS A 657 -46.76 27.22 -0.74
C LYS A 657 -47.53 27.66 0.53
N ARG A 658 -46.94 27.57 1.74
CA ARG A 658 -47.66 27.87 2.99
C ARG A 658 -47.66 29.34 3.44
N LYS A 659 -46.76 30.21 2.94
CA LYS A 659 -46.74 31.66 3.29
C LYS A 659 -47.13 32.62 2.16
N GLY A 660 -47.24 32.15 0.92
CA GLY A 660 -47.67 32.97 -0.24
C GLY A 660 -49.18 33.21 -0.36
N SER A 661 -50.01 32.46 0.40
CA SER A 661 -51.48 32.57 0.35
C SER A 661 -52.03 33.80 1.07
N VAL A 662 -51.39 34.23 2.16
CA VAL A 662 -51.91 35.33 3.00
C VAL A 662 -51.70 36.71 2.36
N TYR A 663 -50.63 36.89 1.57
CA TYR A 663 -50.37 38.16 0.88
C TYR A 663 -51.16 38.30 -0.42
N ARG A 664 -51.45 37.21 -1.15
CA ARG A 664 -52.36 37.26 -2.31
C ARG A 664 -53.79 37.59 -1.92
N LEU A 665 -54.26 37.11 -0.75
CA LEU A 665 -55.59 37.46 -0.26
C LEU A 665 -55.69 38.94 0.16
N LYS A 666 -54.64 39.50 0.79
CA LYS A 666 -54.61 40.93 1.14
C LYS A 666 -54.48 41.85 -0.08
N ALA A 667 -53.69 41.48 -1.09
CA ALA A 667 -53.59 42.27 -2.32
C ALA A 667 -54.90 42.24 -3.12
N CYS A 668 -55.55 41.07 -3.23
CA CYS A 668 -56.84 40.95 -3.92
C CYS A 668 -57.98 41.64 -3.15
N CYS A 669 -57.99 41.62 -1.81
CA CYS A 669 -58.94 42.39 -1.02
C CYS A 669 -58.70 43.91 -1.07
N LEU A 670 -57.45 44.36 -1.18
CA LEU A 670 -57.12 45.78 -1.31
C LEU A 670 -57.47 46.31 -2.70
N GLU A 671 -57.23 45.53 -3.75
CA GLU A 671 -57.57 45.87 -5.13
C GLU A 671 -59.10 45.91 -5.33
N ASN A 672 -59.84 44.94 -4.76
CA ASN A 672 -61.30 44.95 -4.76
C ASN A 672 -61.90 46.11 -3.94
N ALA A 673 -61.26 46.54 -2.85
CA ALA A 673 -61.71 47.69 -2.05
C ALA A 673 -61.48 49.02 -2.79
N ILE A 674 -60.35 49.16 -3.49
CA ILE A 674 -60.04 50.34 -4.32
C ILE A 674 -60.99 50.42 -5.52
N GLU A 675 -61.30 49.28 -6.15
CA GLU A 675 -62.21 49.21 -7.30
C GLU A 675 -63.68 49.48 -6.90
N SER A 676 -64.10 49.08 -5.69
CA SER A 676 -65.42 49.44 -5.14
C SER A 676 -65.56 50.93 -4.81
N ASN A 677 -64.49 51.57 -4.33
CA ASN A 677 -64.48 53.01 -4.01
C ASN A 677 -64.46 53.87 -5.27
N LEU A 678 -63.71 53.47 -6.31
CA LEU A 678 -63.73 54.12 -7.63
C LEU A 678 -65.10 54.00 -8.34
N ARG A 679 -65.82 52.89 -8.16
CA ARG A 679 -67.21 52.75 -8.66
C ARG A 679 -68.22 53.59 -7.87
N SER A 680 -67.98 53.86 -6.59
CA SER A 680 -68.79 54.75 -5.75
C SER A 680 -68.58 56.22 -6.12
N ASP A 681 -67.33 56.64 -6.35
CA ASP A 681 -67.02 58.03 -6.73
C ASP A 681 -67.48 58.37 -8.14
N ASN A 682 -67.41 57.44 -9.10
CA ASN A 682 -67.97 57.66 -10.44
C ASN A 682 -69.50 57.79 -10.46
N ARG A 683 -70.22 57.24 -9.46
CA ARG A 683 -71.66 57.52 -9.30
C ARG A 683 -71.94 58.87 -8.65
N ARG A 684 -71.04 59.39 -7.81
CA ARG A 684 -71.17 60.74 -7.24
C ARG A 684 -70.81 61.84 -8.23
N LEU A 685 -69.92 61.57 -9.19
CA LEU A 685 -69.60 62.50 -10.28
C LEU A 685 -70.70 62.63 -11.36
N GLN A 686 -71.65 61.70 -11.45
CA GLN A 686 -72.83 61.81 -12.34
C GLN A 686 -74.04 62.49 -11.68
N ALA A 687 -74.01 62.76 -10.38
CA ALA A 687 -75.03 63.54 -9.68
C ALA A 687 -74.42 64.87 -9.23
N GLY A 688 -74.52 65.90 -10.07
CA GLY A 688 -73.82 67.17 -9.89
C GLY A 688 -74.07 67.85 -8.55
N MET A 689 -73.00 68.17 -7.83
CA MET A 689 -72.94 69.19 -6.77
C MET A 689 -71.49 69.70 -6.59
N SER A 690 -71.36 71.02 -6.41
CA SER A 690 -70.12 71.83 -6.43
C SER A 690 -69.06 71.52 -5.35
N PRO A 691 -67.81 72.01 -5.51
CA PRO A 691 -66.64 71.63 -4.70
C PRO A 691 -66.37 72.54 -3.49
N ALA A 692 -65.72 71.99 -2.46
CA ALA A 692 -65.08 72.70 -1.35
C ALA A 692 -63.79 71.96 -0.90
N PRO A 693 -62.81 72.62 -0.23
CA PRO A 693 -61.39 72.42 -0.58
C PRO A 693 -60.45 71.91 0.56
N VAL A 694 -59.21 71.57 0.14
CA VAL A 694 -57.90 71.49 0.87
C VAL A 694 -57.63 70.31 1.83
N ALA A 695 -56.50 69.60 1.62
CA ALA A 695 -55.42 69.42 2.62
C ALA A 695 -54.17 68.73 2.02
N HIS A 696 -53.05 69.44 2.03
CA HIS A 696 -51.69 68.91 1.91
C HIS A 696 -51.30 68.18 3.20
N HIS A 697 -50.73 66.97 3.11
CA HIS A 697 -49.90 66.44 4.20
C HIS A 697 -48.68 65.69 3.63
N GLN A 698 -47.51 66.27 3.84
CA GLN A 698 -46.24 65.55 3.91
C GLN A 698 -46.19 64.78 5.24
N LEU A 699 -45.68 63.54 5.21
CA LEU A 699 -45.16 62.85 6.39
C LEU A 699 -44.03 61.90 5.94
N GLN A 700 -42.85 62.15 6.49
CA GLN A 700 -41.62 61.39 6.31
C GLN A 700 -41.48 60.31 7.42
N LEU A 701 -40.85 59.20 7.00
CA LEU A 701 -39.93 58.30 7.71
C LEU A 701 -40.39 57.47 8.93
N ASN A 702 -39.81 56.26 8.93
CA ASN A 702 -39.51 55.35 10.05
C ASN A 702 -40.65 54.48 10.57
N ASP A 703 -40.75 53.27 10.01
CA ASP A 703 -40.59 52.02 10.77
C ASP A 703 -40.96 50.83 9.88
N LEU A 704 -39.96 50.00 9.55
CA LEU A 704 -40.05 48.53 9.52
C LEU A 704 -38.64 48.00 9.16
N GLY A 705 -37.70 48.27 10.05
CA GLY A 705 -36.61 47.33 10.30
C GLY A 705 -37.14 46.30 11.28
N ASP A 706 -37.41 45.09 10.81
CA ASP A 706 -37.30 43.83 11.55
C ASP A 706 -37.85 42.70 10.68
N LEU A 707 -36.95 41.81 10.25
CA LEU A 707 -37.13 40.37 10.00
C LEU A 707 -35.89 39.88 9.24
N THR A 708 -34.83 39.69 10.03
CA THR A 708 -33.74 38.73 9.79
C THR A 708 -34.27 37.32 9.56
#